data_AF-A0AAE0ZH82-F1
#
_entry.id   AF-A0AAE0ZH82-F1
#
_cell.length_a   1.000
_cell.length_b   1.000
_cell.length_c   1.000
_cell.angle_alpha   90.00
_cell.angle_beta   90.00
_cell.angle_gamma   90.00
#
_symmetry.space_group_name_H-M   'P 1'
#
loop_
_entity.id
_entity.type
_entity.pdbx_description
1 polymer ?
#
loop_
_entity_poly.entity_id
_entity_poly.type
_entity_poly.pdbx_seq_one_letter_code
_entity_poly.pdbx_strand_id
1 'polypeptide(L)'
;MQLLDFLIFVGLVALTTCQNTCPPTEVLFLLDESENARIASSTNADLSPFDILQNSIRNFLQHPLVANSRNDFRVGAISYSSGTDQRQVIPPRTGRAQALTGVTNIGRVSHAGSWTYRGLEVVDLPPMYANSVMIVISSQGSGNQQRQSLAQEQINRVSRQLGWRPYVIVPQGPNQIDMTEMTLVNNGQPPVVLYDQSAIPQGYRQLDRALNTVIEQMLCTTPPTPPPANVCPPTEVMFVLDESENAHNAASTDPVLRSFDILQDSIRSFLQHPRVANSPNDFRVGAVSYSSGNDQIQVIPVGSSPRQALTGVNNIGRVSHAGSWTYRGLEYITTRPRYTNSILIVISSQGSGAQQRRNLAQQQITRVARQLGWRPYVIAAQGVNAIDMVEMTLVNMGQNPVVLTDQSQPPQGYRQLTGVLNFVIEQILCNDPRTAVAPPTTTTTRPTTRRPTAGICNDCLYEAGYGFDFDPNFCDSYYMCVPNQAPIRKACPAGTFWSGSTCDFIENVNCAVATCIASTPAGTRYPSGRCCNKYFECASGTLSEMTCPNGQVFSLPQRACVQVRDTRAMCDLQERYICDVTTGAGGNGTTGCGAYSPDPFGNPCRFMFGGYTVNAPQGTMWSQTACSLVFANTDQCGQLQGGSSTFFGDRPADVCNAVFLATFDNGQRTVYSERQRRNLEVAVTTQEARLERNGLVFDSSMVRPYGYYFFFNNRAVKQNTAFRVRFLLDQNAPSNRRYDILSNNFCDLCPETVSITVTPRGRNQRDVNATFVLTNGQTVTTSATINTEVATNELEVTLVVGETSIYGQVSELRGSDPNGVIQTESFTPVPKPSGVEVQPNRCGFMLGQGPNSNFIGLIDDFAVFEYCSNINQVLRQQQTVG
;
A
#
# COMPACT_ATOMS: atom_id res chain seq x y z
N MET A 1 43.14 50.48 -6.59
CA MET A 1 42.42 49.23 -6.86
C MET A 1 43.02 48.16 -5.98
N GLN A 2 42.35 47.84 -4.87
CA GLN A 2 42.90 46.97 -3.84
C GLN A 2 42.56 45.51 -4.12
N LEU A 3 43.44 44.61 -3.69
CA LEU A 3 43.34 43.15 -3.85
C LEU A 3 41.98 42.57 -3.40
N LEU A 4 41.30 43.28 -2.49
CA LEU A 4 39.96 42.94 -1.99
C LEU A 4 38.87 43.09 -3.04
N ASP A 5 38.92 44.12 -3.89
CA ASP A 5 37.95 44.32 -4.97
C ASP A 5 38.13 43.25 -6.06
N PHE A 6 39.37 42.82 -6.32
CA PHE A 6 39.66 41.75 -7.27
C PHE A 6 39.21 40.38 -6.73
N LEU A 7 39.37 40.11 -5.44
CA LEU A 7 38.89 38.86 -4.81
C LEU A 7 37.36 38.82 -4.68
N ILE A 8 36.70 39.96 -4.45
CA ILE A 8 35.23 40.05 -4.47
C ILE A 8 34.71 39.88 -5.90
N PHE A 9 35.37 40.46 -6.91
CA PHE A 9 34.96 40.30 -8.31
C PHE A 9 35.21 38.87 -8.82
N VAL A 10 36.36 38.26 -8.50
CA VAL A 10 36.64 36.84 -8.83
C VAL A 10 35.73 35.90 -8.02
N GLY A 11 35.40 36.24 -6.77
CA GLY A 11 34.45 35.50 -5.95
C GLY A 11 33.01 35.57 -6.47
N LEU A 12 32.53 36.75 -6.88
CA LEU A 12 31.20 36.91 -7.48
C LEU A 12 31.09 36.29 -8.88
N VAL A 13 32.15 36.36 -9.68
CA VAL A 13 32.19 35.72 -11.02
C VAL A 13 32.30 34.20 -10.88
N ALA A 14 33.04 33.67 -9.90
CA ALA A 14 33.13 32.22 -9.65
C ALA A 14 31.86 31.62 -9.02
N LEU A 15 31.11 32.40 -8.21
CA LEU A 15 29.82 31.96 -7.63
C LEU A 15 28.64 32.05 -8.62
N THR A 16 28.76 32.81 -9.70
CA THR A 16 27.69 32.92 -10.74
C THR A 16 27.91 32.00 -11.95
N THR A 17 29.07 31.35 -12.08
CA THR A 17 29.36 30.44 -13.21
C THR A 17 29.04 28.97 -12.96
N CYS A 18 28.58 28.57 -11.76
CA CYS A 18 28.45 27.16 -11.38
C CYS A 18 27.07 26.50 -11.59
N GLN A 19 26.06 27.15 -12.19
CA GLN A 19 24.71 26.54 -12.32
C GLN A 19 23.99 26.80 -13.67
N ASN A 20 24.70 27.04 -14.78
CA ASN A 20 24.05 27.36 -16.06
C ASN A 20 23.85 26.15 -17.00
N THR A 21 23.86 24.92 -16.49
CA THR A 21 23.66 23.71 -17.29
C THR A 21 22.63 22.81 -16.62
N CYS A 22 21.66 22.33 -17.40
CA CYS A 22 20.76 21.29 -16.92
C CYS A 22 21.56 20.00 -16.65
N PRO A 23 21.23 19.22 -15.60
CA PRO A 23 21.78 17.89 -15.38
C PRO A 23 21.55 16.98 -16.60
N PRO A 24 22.23 15.82 -16.69
CA PRO A 24 21.94 14.80 -17.70
C PRO A 24 20.45 14.51 -17.77
N THR A 25 19.81 14.77 -18.90
CA THR A 25 18.34 14.74 -19.02
C THR A 25 17.93 14.31 -20.43
N GLU A 26 16.89 13.50 -20.53
CA GLU A 26 16.23 13.18 -21.79
C GLU A 26 14.84 13.81 -21.84
N VAL A 27 14.50 14.41 -22.99
CA VAL A 27 13.17 14.98 -23.24
C VAL A 27 12.55 14.29 -24.46
N LEU A 28 11.39 13.67 -24.27
CA LEU A 28 10.60 13.11 -25.36
C LEU A 28 9.36 13.96 -25.61
N PHE A 29 9.26 14.56 -26.80
CA PHE A 29 8.06 15.28 -27.21
C PHE A 29 7.06 14.31 -27.83
N LEU A 30 5.80 14.39 -27.39
CA LEU A 30 4.67 13.74 -28.04
C LEU A 30 3.75 14.82 -28.63
N LEU A 31 3.75 14.93 -29.95
CA LEU A 31 3.22 16.08 -30.69
C LEU A 31 1.94 15.72 -31.43
N ASP A 32 0.83 16.38 -31.07
CA ASP A 32 -0.42 16.32 -31.81
C ASP A 32 -0.28 17.12 -33.12
N GLU A 33 -0.30 16.42 -34.26
CA GLU A 33 -0.34 16.99 -35.60
C GLU A 33 -1.74 16.87 -36.25
N SER A 34 -2.80 16.79 -35.44
CA SER A 34 -4.17 16.87 -35.96
C SER A 34 -4.46 18.20 -36.66
N GLU A 35 -5.49 18.21 -37.49
CA GLU A 35 -5.96 19.42 -38.18
C GLU A 35 -6.30 20.56 -37.19
N ASN A 36 -6.81 20.22 -36.00
CA ASN A 36 -7.11 21.21 -34.97
C ASN A 36 -5.85 21.79 -34.35
N ALA A 37 -4.83 20.96 -34.14
CA ALA A 37 -3.51 21.43 -33.76
C ALA A 37 -2.90 22.30 -34.86
N ARG A 38 -3.07 21.95 -36.14
CA ARG A 38 -2.60 22.75 -37.30
C ARG A 38 -3.23 24.14 -37.33
N ILE A 39 -4.55 24.23 -37.16
CA ILE A 39 -5.29 25.49 -37.13
C ILE A 39 -4.84 26.36 -35.95
N ALA A 40 -4.63 25.75 -34.78
CA ALA A 40 -4.23 26.46 -33.56
C ALA A 40 -2.75 26.88 -33.56
N SER A 41 -1.90 26.20 -34.34
CA SER A 41 -0.43 26.36 -34.35
C SER A 41 0.13 27.06 -35.58
N SER A 42 -0.73 27.63 -36.44
CA SER A 42 -0.31 28.37 -37.63
C SER A 42 -0.58 29.87 -37.52
N THR A 43 0.40 30.70 -37.91
CA THR A 43 0.21 32.15 -38.05
C THR A 43 -0.55 32.56 -39.32
N ASN A 44 -0.61 31.68 -40.32
CA ASN A 44 -1.31 31.88 -41.59
C ASN A 44 -1.83 30.53 -42.12
N ALA A 45 -3.13 30.41 -42.34
CA ALA A 45 -3.76 29.16 -42.81
C ALA A 45 -3.14 28.62 -44.11
N ASP A 46 -2.49 29.49 -44.91
CA ASP A 46 -1.89 29.19 -46.22
C ASP A 46 -0.36 28.94 -46.20
N LEU A 47 0.32 29.04 -45.05
CA LEU A 47 1.77 28.79 -44.92
C LEU A 47 2.09 27.67 -43.92
N SER A 48 3.31 27.10 -44.08
CA SER A 48 3.92 25.99 -43.33
C SER A 48 3.11 25.53 -42.11
N PRO A 49 2.43 24.36 -42.17
CA PRO A 49 1.65 23.88 -41.06
C PRO A 49 2.56 23.71 -39.83
N PHE A 50 2.16 24.25 -38.67
CA PHE A 50 2.88 24.15 -37.39
C PHE A 50 4.12 25.07 -37.21
N ASP A 51 4.19 26.23 -37.88
CA ASP A 51 5.31 27.18 -37.73
C ASP A 51 5.52 27.65 -36.27
N ILE A 52 4.44 27.92 -35.52
CA ILE A 52 4.52 28.31 -34.11
C ILE A 52 5.11 27.16 -33.29
N LEU A 53 4.61 25.93 -33.45
CA LEU A 53 5.09 24.75 -32.71
C LEU A 53 6.57 24.46 -33.01
N GLN A 54 6.96 24.48 -34.30
CA GLN A 54 8.35 24.31 -34.70
C GLN A 54 9.26 25.37 -34.09
N ASN A 55 8.84 26.64 -34.12
CA ASN A 55 9.58 27.74 -33.52
C ASN A 55 9.71 27.58 -32.00
N SER A 56 8.64 27.17 -31.32
CA SER A 56 8.66 26.92 -29.87
C SER A 56 9.63 25.81 -29.47
N ILE A 57 9.64 24.71 -30.21
CA ILE A 57 10.60 23.62 -29.94
C ILE A 57 12.02 24.06 -30.27
N ARG A 58 12.23 24.86 -31.34
CA ARG A 58 13.54 25.44 -31.66
C ARG A 58 14.03 26.35 -30.54
N ASN A 59 13.15 27.22 -30.02
CA ASN A 59 13.44 28.12 -28.90
C ASN A 59 13.78 27.34 -27.63
N PHE A 60 13.03 26.27 -27.32
CA PHE A 60 13.33 25.35 -26.22
C PHE A 60 14.74 24.73 -26.35
N LEU A 61 15.10 24.22 -27.53
CA LEU A 61 16.42 23.61 -27.80
C LEU A 61 17.57 24.63 -27.82
N GLN A 62 17.27 25.91 -28.03
CA GLN A 62 18.23 27.01 -28.05
C GLN A 62 18.30 27.74 -26.70
N HIS A 63 17.42 27.43 -25.76
CA HIS A 63 17.41 28.04 -24.44
C HIS A 63 18.79 27.90 -23.77
N PRO A 64 19.36 28.95 -23.15
CA PRO A 64 20.74 28.92 -22.65
C PRO A 64 21.06 27.72 -21.75
N LEU A 65 20.17 27.38 -20.81
CA LEU A 65 20.34 26.25 -19.89
C LEU A 65 20.44 24.89 -20.62
N VAL A 66 19.66 24.72 -21.68
CA VAL A 66 19.65 23.50 -22.52
C VAL A 66 20.86 23.51 -23.48
N ALA A 67 21.13 24.67 -24.09
CA ALA A 67 22.18 24.84 -25.07
C ALA A 67 23.59 24.60 -24.52
N ASN A 68 23.78 24.90 -23.23
CA ASN A 68 25.06 24.73 -22.54
C ASN A 68 25.31 23.29 -22.04
N SER A 69 24.31 22.40 -22.01
CA SER A 69 24.42 21.01 -21.51
C SER A 69 25.00 20.06 -22.57
N ARG A 70 26.20 20.37 -23.08
CA ARG A 70 26.67 19.92 -24.42
C ARG A 70 26.84 18.42 -24.67
N ASN A 71 26.78 17.54 -23.66
CA ASN A 71 26.95 16.09 -23.87
C ASN A 71 25.84 15.19 -23.31
N ASP A 72 25.00 15.69 -22.40
CA ASP A 72 24.07 14.86 -21.62
C ASP A 72 22.59 15.24 -21.79
N PHE A 73 22.29 16.19 -22.69
CA PHE A 73 20.92 16.52 -23.07
C PHE A 73 20.50 15.79 -24.35
N ARG A 74 19.48 14.95 -24.21
CA ARG A 74 18.96 14.07 -25.26
C ARG A 74 17.52 14.42 -25.59
N VAL A 75 17.15 14.37 -26.87
CA VAL A 75 15.81 14.78 -27.33
C VAL A 75 15.26 13.74 -28.30
N GLY A 76 13.98 13.41 -28.14
CA GLY A 76 13.17 12.70 -29.13
C GLY A 76 11.87 13.46 -29.39
N ALA A 77 11.24 13.19 -30.53
CA ALA A 77 9.92 13.71 -30.86
C ALA A 77 9.15 12.68 -31.70
N ILE A 78 7.95 12.37 -31.26
CA ILE A 78 6.99 11.49 -31.92
C ILE A 78 5.76 12.33 -32.23
N SER A 79 5.38 12.38 -33.49
CA SER A 79 4.15 13.02 -33.94
C SER A 79 3.05 11.99 -34.12
N TYR A 80 1.83 12.36 -33.75
CA TYR A 80 0.65 11.52 -33.85
C TYR A 80 -0.57 12.34 -34.30
N SER A 81 -1.56 11.66 -34.85
CA SER A 81 -2.87 12.22 -35.21
C SER A 81 -3.94 11.11 -35.10
N SER A 82 -5.13 11.31 -35.66
CA SER A 82 -6.13 10.26 -35.81
C SER A 82 -5.76 9.35 -36.97
N GLY A 83 -5.52 8.07 -36.70
CA GLY A 83 -5.20 7.07 -37.72
C GLY A 83 -4.11 6.12 -37.28
N THR A 84 -3.48 5.46 -38.24
CA THR A 84 -2.26 4.65 -38.06
C THR A 84 -0.98 5.47 -38.21
N ASP A 85 -1.11 6.75 -38.56
CA ASP A 85 0.02 7.60 -38.91
C ASP A 85 0.60 8.25 -37.66
N GLN A 86 1.55 7.51 -37.10
CA GLN A 86 2.46 7.91 -36.04
C GLN A 86 3.87 7.90 -36.61
N ARG A 87 4.61 8.97 -36.39
CA ARG A 87 5.94 9.14 -36.98
C ARG A 87 6.92 9.61 -35.94
N GLN A 88 8.05 8.90 -35.87
CA GLN A 88 9.23 9.41 -35.20
C GLN A 88 9.83 10.55 -36.03
N VAL A 89 9.67 11.78 -35.55
CA VAL A 89 10.11 13.00 -36.24
C VAL A 89 11.54 13.36 -35.85
N ILE A 90 11.87 13.18 -34.58
CA ILE A 90 13.23 13.23 -34.05
C ILE A 90 13.46 11.89 -33.33
N PRO A 91 14.44 11.08 -33.74
CA PRO A 91 14.72 9.83 -33.04
C PRO A 91 14.95 10.04 -31.54
N PRO A 92 14.48 9.15 -30.66
CA PRO A 92 14.85 9.19 -29.25
C PRO A 92 16.36 9.24 -29.08
N ARG A 93 16.83 9.85 -27.99
CA ARG A 93 18.26 9.96 -27.69
C ARG A 93 19.07 10.77 -28.73
N THR A 94 18.42 11.60 -29.55
CA THR A 94 19.11 12.47 -30.50
C THR A 94 19.80 13.63 -29.79
N GLY A 95 21.03 13.95 -30.20
CA GLY A 95 21.75 15.11 -29.68
C GLY A 95 21.12 16.43 -30.15
N ARG A 96 21.20 17.48 -29.33
CA ARG A 96 20.58 18.80 -29.57
C ARG A 96 20.74 19.36 -30.99
N ALA A 97 21.95 19.31 -31.57
CA ALA A 97 22.21 19.85 -32.90
C ALA A 97 21.48 19.09 -34.02
N GLN A 98 21.41 17.75 -33.90
CA GLN A 98 20.65 16.90 -34.81
C GLN A 98 19.14 17.09 -34.60
N ALA A 99 18.70 17.22 -33.34
CA ALA A 99 17.31 17.49 -32.99
C ALA A 99 16.81 18.79 -33.63
N LEU A 100 17.60 19.87 -33.58
CA LEU A 100 17.30 21.16 -34.25
C LEU A 100 17.04 21.00 -35.76
N THR A 101 17.76 20.10 -36.42
CA THR A 101 17.54 19.79 -37.84
C THR A 101 16.24 19.01 -38.02
N GLY A 102 15.97 18.05 -37.12
CA GLY A 102 14.76 17.22 -37.14
C GLY A 102 13.46 17.97 -36.85
N VAL A 103 13.50 19.13 -36.17
CA VAL A 103 12.31 19.99 -35.95
C VAL A 103 11.61 20.36 -37.26
N THR A 104 12.34 20.48 -38.37
CA THR A 104 11.76 20.79 -39.70
C THR A 104 10.90 19.66 -40.28
N ASN A 105 10.90 18.47 -39.67
CA ASN A 105 10.08 17.35 -40.07
C ASN A 105 8.70 17.33 -39.36
N ILE A 106 8.46 18.21 -38.40
CA ILE A 106 7.15 18.38 -37.72
C ILE A 106 6.15 18.97 -38.72
N GLY A 107 4.90 18.52 -38.68
CA GLY A 107 3.79 18.99 -39.51
C GLY A 107 3.61 18.21 -40.80
N ARG A 108 4.09 16.96 -40.85
CA ARG A 108 3.99 16.07 -42.03
C ARG A 108 2.92 15.01 -41.89
N VAL A 109 2.27 14.92 -40.74
CA VAL A 109 1.13 14.05 -40.50
C VAL A 109 -0.09 14.95 -40.40
N SER A 110 -1.11 14.78 -41.24
CA SER A 110 -2.33 15.60 -41.13
C SER A 110 -3.57 14.72 -41.28
N HIS A 111 -4.27 14.52 -40.17
CA HIS A 111 -5.61 13.93 -40.16
C HIS A 111 -6.54 14.77 -39.29
N ALA A 112 -7.85 14.58 -39.46
CA ALA A 112 -8.87 15.44 -38.87
C ALA A 112 -8.97 15.38 -37.33
N GLY A 113 -8.41 14.37 -36.67
CA GLY A 113 -8.48 14.21 -35.20
C GLY A 113 -7.14 13.93 -34.54
N SER A 114 -7.15 13.83 -33.21
CA SER A 114 -6.02 13.56 -32.34
C SER A 114 -6.33 12.32 -31.50
N TRP A 115 -5.50 11.28 -31.53
CA TRP A 115 -5.66 10.07 -30.71
C TRP A 115 -4.43 9.88 -29.83
N THR A 116 -4.44 10.44 -28.62
CA THR A 116 -3.27 10.48 -27.71
C THR A 116 -2.69 9.09 -27.45
N TYR A 117 -3.55 8.08 -27.33
CA TYR A 117 -3.12 6.70 -27.08
C TYR A 117 -2.21 6.13 -28.18
N ARG A 118 -2.39 6.55 -29.45
CA ARG A 118 -1.52 6.12 -30.57
C ARG A 118 -0.11 6.67 -30.44
N GLY A 119 -0.02 7.95 -30.05
CA GLY A 119 1.26 8.55 -29.73
C GLY A 119 1.98 7.82 -28.58
N LEU A 120 1.24 7.44 -27.54
CA LEU A 120 1.78 6.73 -26.38
C LEU A 120 2.15 5.26 -26.70
N GLU A 121 1.40 4.60 -27.58
CA GLU A 121 1.63 3.21 -28.00
C GLU A 121 3.03 2.99 -28.57
N VAL A 122 3.56 3.96 -29.31
CA VAL A 122 4.90 3.87 -29.93
C VAL A 122 6.05 4.27 -29.01
N VAL A 123 5.78 4.71 -27.79
CA VAL A 123 6.83 4.94 -26.80
C VAL A 123 7.23 3.59 -26.21
N ASP A 124 8.36 3.04 -26.67
CA ASP A 124 8.83 1.69 -26.31
C ASP A 124 10.15 1.69 -25.55
N LEU A 125 10.88 2.81 -25.58
CA LEU A 125 12.16 2.96 -24.87
C LEU A 125 11.98 3.60 -23.48
N PRO A 126 12.61 3.06 -22.42
CA PRO A 126 12.74 3.75 -21.16
C PRO A 126 13.69 4.96 -21.29
N PRO A 127 13.50 6.01 -20.47
CA PRO A 127 14.37 7.17 -20.47
C PRO A 127 15.79 6.80 -20.03
N MET A 128 16.79 7.51 -20.56
CA MET A 128 18.19 7.32 -20.20
C MET A 128 18.52 7.80 -18.79
N TYR A 129 17.79 8.81 -18.29
CA TYR A 129 18.10 9.49 -17.04
C TYR A 129 16.86 9.57 -16.14
N ALA A 130 17.05 9.51 -14.81
CA ALA A 130 15.94 9.49 -13.84
C ALA A 130 15.09 10.78 -13.83
N ASN A 131 15.67 11.90 -14.27
CA ASN A 131 15.02 13.21 -14.39
C ASN A 131 14.39 13.46 -15.77
N SER A 132 14.33 12.44 -16.64
CA SER A 132 13.79 12.59 -17.99
C SER A 132 12.28 12.86 -17.95
N VAL A 133 11.82 13.66 -18.91
CA VAL A 133 10.43 14.14 -18.99
C VAL A 133 9.87 13.85 -20.37
N MET A 134 8.63 13.37 -20.42
CA MET A 134 7.86 13.27 -21.66
C MET A 134 6.89 14.45 -21.73
N ILE A 135 7.06 15.35 -22.69
CA ILE A 135 6.19 16.52 -22.87
C ILE A 135 5.13 16.17 -23.91
N VAL A 136 3.88 16.07 -23.48
CA VAL A 136 2.74 15.81 -24.38
C VAL A 136 2.10 17.15 -24.73
N ILE A 137 2.06 17.48 -26.02
CA ILE A 137 1.40 18.68 -26.53
C ILE A 137 0.20 18.20 -27.35
N SER A 138 -1.02 18.44 -26.85
CA SER A 138 -2.26 18.00 -27.49
C SER A 138 -3.31 19.10 -27.50
N SER A 139 -4.08 19.22 -28.59
CA SER A 139 -5.05 20.31 -28.77
C SER A 139 -6.48 19.97 -28.35
N GLN A 140 -6.81 18.68 -28.21
CA GLN A 140 -8.21 18.23 -28.05
C GLN A 140 -8.39 16.91 -27.29
N GLY A 141 -7.37 16.04 -27.19
CA GLY A 141 -7.54 14.66 -26.75
C GLY A 141 -8.31 13.77 -27.74
N SER A 142 -8.61 12.54 -27.33
CA SER A 142 -9.16 11.48 -28.18
C SER A 142 -10.69 11.50 -28.35
N GLY A 143 -11.39 12.25 -27.49
CA GLY A 143 -12.79 12.68 -27.67
C GLY A 143 -13.86 11.60 -27.48
N ASN A 144 -13.48 10.38 -27.07
CA ASN A 144 -14.44 9.35 -26.64
C ASN A 144 -13.84 8.45 -25.54
N GLN A 145 -14.70 7.85 -24.74
CA GLN A 145 -14.30 7.09 -23.55
C GLN A 145 -13.44 5.86 -23.87
N GLN A 146 -13.73 5.13 -24.96
CA GLN A 146 -12.92 3.96 -25.33
C GLN A 146 -11.45 4.37 -25.56
N ARG A 147 -11.24 5.49 -26.24
CA ARG A 147 -9.89 6.01 -26.48
C ARG A 147 -9.26 6.62 -25.23
N GLN A 148 -10.05 7.22 -24.34
CA GLN A 148 -9.57 7.63 -23.01
C GLN A 148 -9.02 6.44 -22.23
N SER A 149 -9.74 5.32 -22.21
CA SER A 149 -9.29 4.08 -21.54
C SER A 149 -7.98 3.55 -22.16
N LEU A 150 -7.86 3.56 -23.48
CA LEU A 150 -6.61 3.18 -24.16
C LEU A 150 -5.47 4.17 -23.85
N ALA A 151 -5.74 5.47 -23.81
CA ALA A 151 -4.75 6.48 -23.45
C ALA A 151 -4.27 6.27 -22.01
N GLN A 152 -5.19 5.96 -21.10
CA GLN A 152 -4.89 5.63 -19.70
C GLN A 152 -4.08 4.34 -19.55
N GLU A 153 -4.38 3.31 -20.32
CA GLU A 153 -3.61 2.07 -20.35
C GLU A 153 -2.17 2.34 -20.83
N GLN A 154 -2.03 3.04 -21.95
CA GLN A 154 -0.72 3.33 -22.53
C GLN A 154 0.10 4.28 -21.67
N ILE A 155 -0.49 5.30 -21.04
CA ILE A 155 0.25 6.16 -20.13
C ILE A 155 0.69 5.42 -18.86
N ASN A 156 -0.10 4.47 -18.36
CA ASN A 156 0.31 3.63 -17.24
C ASN A 156 1.53 2.78 -17.62
N ARG A 157 1.55 2.23 -18.83
CA ARG A 157 2.74 1.53 -19.38
C ARG A 157 3.94 2.47 -19.45
N VAL A 158 3.79 3.62 -20.09
CA VAL A 158 4.89 4.59 -20.33
C VAL A 158 5.42 5.18 -19.02
N SER A 159 4.55 5.50 -18.06
CA SER A 159 4.98 6.10 -16.79
C SER A 159 5.50 5.07 -15.78
N ARG A 160 4.77 3.96 -15.56
CA ARG A 160 5.10 3.01 -14.50
C ARG A 160 6.09 1.92 -14.94
N GLN A 161 5.95 1.42 -16.17
CA GLN A 161 6.81 0.35 -16.66
C GLN A 161 8.07 0.89 -17.32
N LEU A 162 7.95 1.96 -18.12
CA LEU A 162 9.11 2.57 -18.78
C LEU A 162 9.78 3.67 -17.94
N GLY A 163 9.07 4.30 -16.99
CA GLY A 163 9.65 5.29 -16.07
C GLY A 163 9.63 6.74 -16.57
N TRP A 164 8.87 7.07 -17.62
CA TRP A 164 8.74 8.45 -18.08
C TRP A 164 7.86 9.30 -17.15
N ARG A 165 8.22 10.58 -16.99
CA ARG A 165 7.41 11.57 -16.27
C ARG A 165 6.63 12.41 -17.28
N PRO A 166 5.32 12.16 -17.51
CA PRO A 166 4.54 12.97 -18.42
C PRO A 166 4.34 14.39 -17.89
N TYR A 167 4.36 15.35 -18.80
CA TYR A 167 3.95 16.72 -18.57
C TYR A 167 3.09 17.18 -19.74
N VAL A 168 1.80 17.38 -19.48
CA VAL A 168 0.81 17.66 -20.52
C VAL A 168 0.59 19.17 -20.65
N ILE A 169 0.84 19.70 -21.85
CA ILE A 169 0.51 21.06 -22.25
C ILE A 169 -0.63 20.98 -23.26
N VAL A 170 -1.67 21.77 -23.05
CA VAL A 170 -2.86 21.80 -23.89
C VAL A 170 -3.05 23.19 -24.48
N PRO A 171 -2.55 23.45 -25.68
CA PRO A 171 -2.85 24.69 -26.38
C PRO A 171 -4.31 24.68 -26.84
N GLN A 172 -5.08 25.69 -26.47
CA GLN A 172 -6.48 25.79 -26.90
C GLN A 172 -6.56 25.94 -28.42
N GLY A 173 -7.29 25.02 -29.05
CA GLY A 173 -7.70 25.10 -30.45
C GLY A 173 -9.20 25.38 -30.61
N PRO A 174 -9.74 25.23 -31.84
CA PRO A 174 -11.17 25.49 -32.10
C PRO A 174 -12.09 24.45 -31.49
N ASN A 175 -11.60 23.24 -31.22
CA ASN A 175 -12.37 22.15 -30.63
C ASN A 175 -12.27 22.13 -29.09
N GLN A 176 -13.29 21.53 -28.46
CA GLN A 176 -13.29 21.31 -27.02
C GLN A 176 -12.17 20.32 -26.64
N ILE A 177 -11.46 20.66 -25.56
CA ILE A 177 -10.42 19.82 -24.97
C ILE A 177 -11.07 18.75 -24.09
N ASP A 178 -10.67 17.49 -24.29
CA ASP A 178 -10.94 16.39 -23.36
C ASP A 178 -10.05 16.49 -22.11
N MET A 179 -10.45 17.37 -21.18
CA MET A 179 -9.69 17.63 -19.95
C MET A 179 -9.56 16.39 -19.06
N THR A 180 -10.53 15.47 -19.12
CA THR A 180 -10.47 14.21 -18.40
C THR A 180 -9.31 13.38 -18.93
N GLU A 181 -9.24 13.15 -20.24
CA GLU A 181 -8.13 12.43 -20.85
C GLU A 181 -6.78 13.10 -20.56
N MET A 182 -6.69 14.42 -20.73
CA MET A 182 -5.43 15.14 -20.55
C MET A 182 -4.95 15.10 -19.10
N THR A 183 -5.87 15.10 -18.13
CA THR A 183 -5.54 14.90 -16.71
C THR A 183 -5.06 13.47 -16.46
N LEU A 184 -5.73 12.47 -17.04
CA LEU A 184 -5.34 11.06 -16.95
C LEU A 184 -3.93 10.82 -17.54
N VAL A 185 -3.65 11.36 -18.73
CA VAL A 185 -2.34 11.30 -19.40
C VAL A 185 -1.25 12.06 -18.63
N ASN A 186 -1.63 13.04 -17.81
CA ASN A 186 -0.71 13.77 -16.95
C ASN A 186 -0.57 13.12 -15.56
N ASN A 187 -0.79 11.81 -15.44
CA ASN A 187 -0.77 11.08 -14.17
C ASN A 187 -1.69 11.68 -13.07
N GLY A 188 -2.86 12.18 -13.47
CA GLY A 188 -3.83 12.81 -12.58
C GLY A 188 -3.57 14.29 -12.28
N GLN A 189 -2.46 14.87 -12.76
CA GLN A 189 -2.20 16.31 -12.67
C GLN A 189 -3.10 17.08 -13.64
N PRO A 190 -3.65 18.26 -13.28
CA PRO A 190 -4.27 19.12 -14.26
C PRO A 190 -3.25 19.53 -15.34
N PRO A 191 -3.59 19.45 -16.64
CA PRO A 191 -2.68 19.87 -17.70
C PRO A 191 -2.49 21.39 -17.70
N VAL A 192 -1.39 21.87 -18.27
CA VAL A 192 -1.17 23.31 -18.51
C VAL A 192 -1.97 23.75 -19.72
N VAL A 193 -3.12 24.37 -19.48
CA VAL A 193 -3.98 24.86 -20.57
C VAL A 193 -3.56 26.28 -20.99
N LEU A 194 -3.29 26.46 -22.28
CA LEU A 194 -2.92 27.75 -22.87
C LEU A 194 -4.14 28.36 -23.55
N TYR A 195 -4.82 29.26 -22.85
CA TYR A 195 -6.02 29.94 -23.34
C TYR A 195 -5.68 31.16 -24.17
N ASP A 196 -6.37 31.34 -25.30
CA ASP A 196 -6.36 32.58 -26.06
C ASP A 196 -7.81 33.05 -26.26
N GLN A 197 -8.10 34.28 -25.83
CA GLN A 197 -9.44 34.89 -25.93
C GLN A 197 -9.74 35.46 -27.32
N SER A 198 -8.85 35.28 -28.29
CA SER A 198 -9.08 35.70 -29.67
C SER A 198 -10.23 34.90 -30.32
N ALA A 199 -10.83 35.46 -31.38
CA ALA A 199 -11.98 34.85 -32.08
C ALA A 199 -11.66 33.48 -32.69
N ILE A 200 -10.38 33.19 -32.94
CA ILE A 200 -9.87 31.87 -33.34
C ILE A 200 -8.74 31.57 -32.34
N PRO A 201 -8.97 30.73 -31.31
CA PRO A 201 -7.99 30.51 -30.25
C PRO A 201 -6.64 30.05 -30.82
N GLN A 202 -5.59 30.86 -30.59
CA GLN A 202 -4.21 30.51 -30.95
C GLN A 202 -3.39 30.22 -29.68
N GLY A 203 -3.83 29.23 -28.90
CA GLY A 203 -3.17 28.85 -27.65
C GLY A 203 -1.66 28.55 -27.78
N TYR A 204 -1.21 28.12 -28.98
CA TYR A 204 0.20 27.86 -29.28
C TYR A 204 1.09 29.10 -29.16
N ARG A 205 0.56 30.33 -29.26
CA ARG A 205 1.36 31.56 -29.08
C ARG A 205 1.97 31.68 -27.67
N GLN A 206 1.40 30.97 -26.69
CA GLN A 206 1.91 30.95 -25.31
C GLN A 206 2.81 29.74 -25.03
N LEU A 207 3.06 28.88 -26.02
CA LEU A 207 3.80 27.63 -25.85
C LEU A 207 5.25 27.87 -25.40
N ASP A 208 5.91 28.90 -25.93
CA ASP A 208 7.26 29.31 -25.51
C ASP A 208 7.33 29.55 -23.99
N ARG A 209 6.31 30.21 -23.44
CA ARG A 209 6.25 30.52 -22.02
C ARG A 209 6.12 29.24 -21.18
N ALA A 210 5.25 28.33 -21.61
CA ALA A 210 5.07 27.05 -20.92
C ALA A 210 6.33 26.18 -21.00
N LEU A 211 6.97 26.12 -22.15
CA LEU A 211 8.23 25.37 -22.35
C LEU A 211 9.39 25.98 -21.57
N ASN A 212 9.47 27.30 -21.42
CA ASN A 212 10.46 27.93 -20.55
C ASN A 212 10.23 27.57 -19.08
N THR A 213 8.98 27.54 -18.61
CA THR A 213 8.65 27.05 -17.26
C THR A 213 9.10 25.60 -17.05
N VAL A 214 8.93 24.73 -18.05
CA VAL A 214 9.41 23.34 -18.01
C VAL A 214 10.92 23.29 -17.81
N ILE A 215 11.68 24.10 -18.55
CA ILE A 215 13.14 24.18 -18.44
C ILE A 215 13.53 24.64 -17.03
N GLU A 216 12.97 25.76 -16.59
CA GLU A 216 13.36 26.43 -15.35
C GLU A 216 12.95 25.68 -14.09
N GLN A 217 11.81 24.98 -14.11
CA GLN A 217 11.23 24.38 -12.91
C GLN A 217 11.38 22.86 -12.83
N MET A 218 11.57 22.17 -13.96
CA MET A 218 11.62 20.70 -13.97
C MET A 218 12.93 20.13 -14.49
N LEU A 219 13.49 20.70 -15.56
CA LEU A 219 14.67 20.12 -16.20
C LEU A 219 15.97 20.60 -15.55
N CYS A 220 16.04 21.88 -15.15
CA CYS A 220 17.32 22.53 -14.84
C CYS A 220 17.43 23.06 -13.41
N THR A 221 16.47 22.75 -12.52
CA THR A 221 16.66 22.92 -11.08
C THR A 221 17.56 21.81 -10.56
N THR A 222 18.67 22.14 -9.87
CA THR A 222 19.38 21.15 -9.06
C THR A 222 18.37 20.54 -8.09
N PRO A 223 18.15 19.21 -8.11
CA PRO A 223 17.27 18.58 -7.12
C PRO A 223 17.76 19.02 -5.74
N PRO A 224 16.90 19.54 -4.85
CA PRO A 224 17.31 19.69 -3.45
C PRO A 224 17.85 18.33 -3.02
N THR A 225 19.04 18.31 -2.40
CA THR A 225 19.62 17.10 -1.82
C THR A 225 18.49 16.39 -1.07
N PRO A 226 18.09 15.18 -1.51
CA PRO A 226 16.88 14.59 -1.01
C PRO A 226 17.02 14.47 0.51
N PRO A 227 16.12 15.06 1.32
CA PRO A 227 16.01 14.63 2.70
C PRO A 227 15.85 13.09 2.68
N PRO A 228 16.38 12.37 3.68
CA PRO A 228 16.40 10.90 3.67
C PRO A 228 15.06 10.36 3.17
N ALA A 229 15.14 9.61 2.06
CA ALA A 229 14.22 9.66 0.91
C ALA A 229 12.75 9.23 1.11
N ASN A 230 12.21 9.11 2.33
CA ASN A 230 10.99 8.34 2.57
C ASN A 230 9.98 8.94 3.54
N VAL A 231 10.03 10.25 3.83
CA VAL A 231 9.18 10.84 4.88
C VAL A 231 8.65 12.21 4.48
N CYS A 232 7.35 12.44 4.67
CA CYS A 232 6.72 13.76 4.50
C CYS A 232 7.20 14.75 5.57
N PRO A 233 7.30 16.05 5.28
CA PRO A 233 7.57 17.05 6.31
C PRO A 233 6.44 17.07 7.35
N PRO A 234 6.65 17.67 8.54
CA PRO A 234 5.60 17.86 9.54
C PRO A 234 4.32 18.44 8.90
N THR A 235 3.27 17.63 8.90
CA THR A 235 2.05 17.88 8.12
C THR A 235 0.84 17.39 8.89
N GLU A 236 -0.25 18.14 8.87
CA GLU A 236 -1.53 17.70 9.41
C GLU A 236 -2.57 17.65 8.30
N VAL A 237 -3.33 16.56 8.26
CA VAL A 237 -4.36 16.31 7.26
C VAL A 237 -5.69 16.18 7.97
N MET A 238 -6.67 16.98 7.59
CA MET A 238 -8.05 16.83 8.04
C MET A 238 -8.88 16.33 6.86
N PHE A 239 -9.58 15.21 7.04
CA PHE A 239 -10.58 14.72 6.10
C PHE A 239 -11.97 15.21 6.48
N VAL A 240 -12.75 15.63 5.47
CA VAL A 240 -14.18 15.89 5.59
C VAL A 240 -14.90 14.98 4.62
N LEU A 241 -15.55 13.95 5.15
CA LEU A 241 -16.04 12.79 4.41
C LEU A 241 -17.56 12.84 4.28
N ASP A 242 -18.05 12.86 3.04
CA ASP A 242 -19.47 12.73 2.73
C ASP A 242 -19.92 11.27 2.91
N GLU A 243 -20.84 11.05 3.85
CA GLU A 243 -21.48 9.76 4.10
C GLU A 243 -22.97 9.77 3.76
N SER A 244 -23.39 10.69 2.87
CA SER A 244 -24.75 10.66 2.33
C SER A 244 -25.05 9.36 1.59
N GLU A 245 -26.33 9.05 1.40
CA GLU A 245 -26.77 7.88 0.63
C GLU A 245 -26.20 7.85 -0.79
N ASN A 246 -26.03 9.02 -1.42
CA ASN A 246 -25.38 9.12 -2.72
C ASN A 246 -23.88 8.76 -2.66
N ALA A 247 -23.19 9.20 -1.61
CA ALA A 247 -21.79 8.81 -1.39
C ALA A 247 -21.67 7.31 -1.11
N HIS A 248 -22.60 6.76 -0.32
CA HIS A 248 -22.66 5.32 -0.05
C HIS A 248 -22.75 4.51 -1.35
N ASN A 249 -23.70 4.84 -2.23
CA ASN A 249 -23.87 4.14 -3.51
C ASN A 249 -22.62 4.20 -4.40
N ALA A 250 -21.84 5.28 -4.30
CA ALA A 250 -20.64 5.49 -5.08
C ALA A 250 -19.37 4.88 -4.44
N ALA A 251 -19.40 4.63 -3.13
CA ALA A 251 -18.26 4.22 -2.31
C ALA A 251 -18.37 2.77 -1.79
N SER A 252 -19.31 2.00 -2.33
CA SER A 252 -19.58 0.61 -1.93
C SER A 252 -19.35 -0.38 -3.07
N THR A 253 -18.69 -1.50 -2.79
CA THR A 253 -18.68 -2.65 -3.72
C THR A 253 -19.96 -3.49 -3.65
N ASP A 254 -20.71 -3.40 -2.53
CA ASP A 254 -21.96 -4.10 -2.31
C ASP A 254 -23.08 -3.12 -1.88
N PRO A 255 -23.97 -2.72 -2.81
CA PRO A 255 -25.03 -1.75 -2.53
C PRO A 255 -26.04 -2.25 -1.47
N VAL A 256 -26.04 -3.54 -1.12
CA VAL A 256 -26.95 -4.09 -0.10
C VAL A 256 -26.40 -3.89 1.32
N LEU A 257 -25.08 -3.96 1.51
CA LEU A 257 -24.46 -3.98 2.84
C LEU A 257 -24.26 -2.60 3.47
N ARG A 258 -24.67 -1.52 2.79
CA ARG A 258 -24.47 -0.13 3.25
C ARG A 258 -23.01 0.20 3.61
N SER A 259 -22.04 -0.46 2.98
CA SER A 259 -20.63 -0.28 3.29
C SER A 259 -20.05 0.95 2.59
N PHE A 260 -19.01 1.55 3.18
CA PHE A 260 -18.16 2.56 2.54
C PHE A 260 -16.79 1.95 2.26
N ASP A 261 -16.74 0.68 1.86
CA ASP A 261 -15.50 -0.11 1.76
C ASP A 261 -14.47 0.53 0.80
N ILE A 262 -14.90 1.02 -0.37
CA ILE A 262 -14.00 1.69 -1.33
C ILE A 262 -13.38 2.96 -0.69
N LEU A 263 -14.19 3.76 0.01
CA LEU A 263 -13.71 4.96 0.70
C LEU A 263 -12.78 4.58 1.87
N GLN A 264 -13.16 3.61 2.69
CA GLN A 264 -12.36 3.12 3.81
C GLN A 264 -11.00 2.61 3.31
N ASP A 265 -10.98 1.81 2.25
CA ASP A 265 -9.75 1.27 1.66
C ASP A 265 -8.86 2.36 1.08
N SER A 266 -9.46 3.37 0.44
CA SER A 266 -8.72 4.54 -0.04
C SER A 266 -8.03 5.30 1.10
N ILE A 267 -8.73 5.49 2.23
CA ILE A 267 -8.16 6.13 3.42
C ILE A 267 -7.12 5.23 4.10
N ARG A 268 -7.34 3.90 4.18
CA ARG A 268 -6.32 2.94 4.69
C ARG A 268 -5.06 3.01 3.86
N SER A 269 -5.20 3.02 2.53
CA SER A 269 -4.08 3.13 1.59
C SER A 269 -3.31 4.43 1.80
N PHE A 270 -4.01 5.57 1.95
CA PHE A 270 -3.39 6.86 2.29
C PHE A 270 -2.58 6.80 3.61
N LEU A 271 -3.17 6.22 4.66
CA LEU A 271 -2.54 6.13 5.99
C LEU A 271 -1.36 5.15 6.05
N GLN A 272 -1.40 4.10 5.23
CA GLN A 272 -0.36 3.07 5.14
C GLN A 272 0.73 3.40 4.13
N HIS A 273 0.54 4.44 3.32
CA HIS A 273 1.52 4.88 2.34
C HIS A 273 2.88 5.11 3.02
N PRO A 274 4.01 4.58 2.50
CA PRO A 274 5.30 4.59 3.20
C PRO A 274 5.73 5.99 3.66
N ARG A 275 5.53 7.03 2.84
CA ARG A 275 5.87 8.42 3.20
C ARG A 275 5.06 9.00 4.36
N VAL A 276 3.83 8.51 4.55
CA VAL A 276 2.92 8.91 5.63
C VAL A 276 3.16 8.03 6.86
N ALA A 277 3.11 6.71 6.69
CA ALA A 277 3.23 5.73 7.76
C ALA A 277 4.59 5.78 8.48
N ASN A 278 5.67 6.04 7.74
CA ASN A 278 7.02 6.14 8.29
C ASN A 278 7.36 7.54 8.80
N SER A 279 6.45 8.51 8.69
CA SER A 279 6.71 9.85 9.18
C SER A 279 6.79 9.83 10.71
N PRO A 280 7.97 10.10 11.31
CA PRO A 280 8.14 10.16 12.75
C PRO A 280 7.20 11.24 13.28
N ASN A 281 6.42 10.96 14.34
CA ASN A 281 5.58 11.83 15.21
C ASN A 281 5.06 13.22 14.74
N ASP A 282 5.09 13.52 13.46
CA ASP A 282 4.94 14.86 12.90
C ASP A 282 3.95 14.85 11.74
N PHE A 283 3.56 13.66 11.26
CA PHE A 283 2.36 13.50 10.45
C PHE A 283 1.15 13.23 11.33
N ARG A 284 0.09 14.00 11.12
CA ARG A 284 -1.10 14.04 11.97
C ARG A 284 -2.34 13.97 11.09
N VAL A 285 -3.32 13.16 11.47
CA VAL A 285 -4.54 12.96 10.70
C VAL A 285 -5.76 13.14 11.60
N GLY A 286 -6.79 13.78 11.06
CA GLY A 286 -8.15 13.82 11.60
C GLY A 286 -9.17 13.54 10.51
N ALA A 287 -10.37 13.11 10.88
CA ALA A 287 -11.46 12.93 9.95
C ALA A 287 -12.81 13.20 10.63
N VAL A 288 -13.66 13.94 9.92
CA VAL A 288 -15.05 14.19 10.29
C VAL A 288 -15.92 13.66 9.16
N SER A 289 -16.94 12.90 9.50
CA SER A 289 -17.97 12.49 8.56
C SER A 289 -19.23 13.32 8.71
N TYR A 290 -19.90 13.57 7.58
CA TYR A 290 -21.14 14.35 7.55
C TYR A 290 -22.14 13.77 6.56
N SER A 291 -23.42 14.07 6.79
CA SER A 291 -24.53 13.87 5.85
C SER A 291 -25.52 15.03 6.01
N SER A 292 -26.78 14.86 5.60
CA SER A 292 -27.86 15.82 5.84
C SER A 292 -28.45 15.74 7.25
N GLY A 293 -28.07 14.75 8.06
CA GLY A 293 -28.50 14.64 9.44
C GLY A 293 -27.83 15.65 10.37
N ASN A 294 -28.32 15.70 11.61
CA ASN A 294 -27.61 16.39 12.70
C ASN A 294 -26.48 15.54 13.29
N ASP A 295 -26.36 14.28 12.87
CA ASP A 295 -25.31 13.38 13.32
C ASP A 295 -24.04 13.63 12.51
N GLN A 296 -23.17 14.50 13.02
CA GLN A 296 -21.78 14.55 12.58
C GLN A 296 -20.95 13.77 13.59
N ILE A 297 -20.11 12.86 13.09
CA ILE A 297 -19.25 12.05 13.93
C ILE A 297 -17.80 12.37 13.59
N GLN A 298 -17.03 12.70 14.62
CA GLN A 298 -15.58 12.65 14.53
C GLN A 298 -15.17 11.18 14.40
N VAL A 299 -14.74 10.80 13.21
CA VAL A 299 -14.41 9.42 12.87
C VAL A 299 -12.96 9.10 13.23
N ILE A 300 -12.07 10.07 13.01
CA ILE A 300 -10.66 10.02 13.43
C ILE A 300 -10.39 11.28 14.26
N PRO A 301 -9.98 11.15 15.54
CA PRO A 301 -9.62 12.29 16.37
C PRO A 301 -8.56 13.16 15.70
N VAL A 302 -8.71 14.49 15.73
CA VAL A 302 -7.74 15.42 15.15
C VAL A 302 -6.39 15.25 15.84
N GLY A 303 -5.33 15.13 15.04
CA GLY A 303 -3.98 14.94 15.58
C GLY A 303 -3.61 13.48 15.84
N SER A 304 -4.39 12.52 15.38
CA SER A 304 -4.03 11.10 15.44
C SER A 304 -2.78 10.84 14.60
N SER A 305 -1.88 9.96 15.06
CA SER A 305 -0.83 9.42 14.18
C SER A 305 -1.46 8.57 13.07
N PRO A 306 -0.77 8.31 11.94
CA PRO A 306 -1.31 7.44 10.90
C PRO A 306 -1.75 6.07 11.41
N ARG A 307 -0.98 5.49 12.34
CA ARG A 307 -1.30 4.20 12.97
C ARG A 307 -2.53 4.27 13.88
N GLN A 308 -2.69 5.35 14.64
CA GLN A 308 -3.90 5.57 15.45
C GLN A 308 -5.13 5.79 14.55
N ALA A 309 -4.96 6.59 13.50
CA ALA A 309 -6.01 6.92 12.53
C ALA A 309 -6.60 5.68 11.85
N LEU A 310 -5.79 4.65 11.58
CA LEU A 310 -6.27 3.37 11.02
C LEU A 310 -7.40 2.72 11.83
N THR A 311 -7.38 2.87 13.17
CA THR A 311 -8.44 2.32 14.02
C THR A 311 -9.77 3.06 13.87
N GLY A 312 -9.71 4.36 13.54
CA GLY A 312 -10.88 5.20 13.32
C GLY A 312 -11.53 4.98 11.97
N VAL A 313 -10.81 4.45 10.96
CA VAL A 313 -11.35 4.22 9.61
C VAL A 313 -12.59 3.32 9.61
N ASN A 314 -12.67 2.36 10.53
CA ASN A 314 -13.84 1.48 10.67
C ASN A 314 -15.10 2.20 11.19
N ASN A 315 -14.98 3.46 11.64
CA ASN A 315 -16.11 4.28 12.01
C ASN A 315 -16.70 5.04 10.82
N ILE A 316 -16.07 5.00 9.64
CA ILE A 316 -16.64 5.56 8.40
C ILE A 316 -17.85 4.72 8.00
N GLY A 317 -18.95 5.38 7.65
CA GLY A 317 -20.22 4.80 7.23
C GLY A 317 -21.29 4.73 8.33
N ARG A 318 -21.04 5.37 9.48
CA ARG A 318 -21.97 5.36 10.61
C ARG A 318 -23.04 6.45 10.54
N VAL A 319 -22.89 7.46 9.67
CA VAL A 319 -23.85 8.56 9.55
C VAL A 319 -24.50 8.60 8.17
N SER A 320 -25.42 7.68 7.88
CA SER A 320 -26.14 7.67 6.60
C SER A 320 -27.49 8.40 6.67
N HIS A 321 -27.58 9.52 5.95
CA HIS A 321 -28.84 10.19 5.60
C HIS A 321 -28.86 10.49 4.10
N ALA A 322 -30.04 10.74 3.53
CA ALA A 322 -30.22 10.87 2.08
C ALA A 322 -29.41 12.02 1.42
N GLY A 323 -29.18 13.13 2.12
CA GLY A 323 -28.53 14.31 1.56
C GLY A 323 -27.06 14.49 2.00
N SER A 324 -26.33 15.32 1.26
CA SER A 324 -24.96 15.76 1.59
C SER A 324 -25.00 17.26 1.92
N TRP A 325 -24.67 17.66 3.15
CA TRP A 325 -24.63 19.07 3.56
C TRP A 325 -23.20 19.46 3.93
N THR A 326 -22.39 19.82 2.94
CA THR A 326 -20.94 20.04 3.11
C THR A 326 -20.59 21.03 4.21
N TYR A 327 -21.43 22.06 4.42
CA TYR A 327 -21.24 23.03 5.50
C TYR A 327 -21.23 22.39 6.90
N ARG A 328 -21.92 21.27 7.13
CA ARG A 328 -21.95 20.56 8.44
C ARG A 328 -20.61 19.92 8.77
N GLY A 329 -19.99 19.27 7.79
CA GLY A 329 -18.64 18.71 7.96
C GLY A 329 -17.61 19.81 8.26
N LEU A 330 -17.72 20.94 7.57
CA LEU A 330 -16.86 22.10 7.78
C LEU A 330 -17.11 22.81 9.13
N GLU A 331 -18.37 22.90 9.57
CA GLU A 331 -18.78 23.47 10.86
C GLU A 331 -18.09 22.76 12.03
N TYR A 332 -17.94 21.44 11.96
CA TYR A 332 -17.30 20.63 13.00
C TYR A 332 -15.80 20.92 13.18
N ILE A 333 -15.14 21.49 12.18
CA ILE A 333 -13.72 21.84 12.27
C ILE A 333 -13.59 23.11 13.09
N THR A 334 -13.11 22.95 14.32
CA THR A 334 -12.93 24.04 15.29
C THR A 334 -11.46 24.32 15.61
N THR A 335 -10.55 23.41 15.23
CA THR A 335 -9.13 23.49 15.56
C THR A 335 -8.31 24.06 14.41
N ARG A 336 -7.29 24.86 14.74
CA ARG A 336 -6.24 25.27 13.81
C ARG A 336 -5.29 24.09 13.52
N PRO A 337 -4.73 23.97 12.31
CA PRO A 337 -3.68 23.00 12.09
C PRO A 337 -2.41 23.41 12.86
N ARG A 338 -1.62 22.41 13.27
CA ARG A 338 -0.35 22.60 13.97
C ARG A 338 0.77 23.07 13.05
N TYR A 339 0.68 22.72 11.76
CA TYR A 339 1.71 23.00 10.77
C TYR A 339 1.17 23.89 9.66
N THR A 340 2.06 24.67 9.06
CA THR A 340 1.72 25.57 7.94
C THR A 340 1.46 24.81 6.64
N ASN A 341 1.98 23.58 6.51
CA ASN A 341 1.74 22.72 5.35
C ASN A 341 0.46 21.89 5.43
N SER A 342 -0.37 22.13 6.44
CA SER A 342 -1.55 21.31 6.68
C SER A 342 -2.64 21.53 5.66
N ILE A 343 -3.31 20.44 5.28
CA ILE A 343 -4.30 20.39 4.22
C ILE A 343 -5.63 19.88 4.76
N LEU A 344 -6.72 20.44 4.23
CA LEU A 344 -8.08 19.99 4.47
C LEU A 344 -8.57 19.31 3.20
N ILE A 345 -8.72 17.99 3.22
CA ILE A 345 -9.21 17.21 2.10
C ILE A 345 -10.72 17.02 2.26
N VAL A 346 -11.51 17.64 1.38
CA VAL A 346 -12.96 17.48 1.36
C VAL A 346 -13.33 16.49 0.27
N ILE A 347 -13.94 15.37 0.65
CA ILE A 347 -14.41 14.34 -0.29
C ILE A 347 -15.94 14.38 -0.28
N SER A 348 -16.55 14.75 -1.40
CA SER A 348 -18.00 14.87 -1.53
C SER A 348 -18.52 14.22 -2.80
N SER A 349 -19.72 13.65 -2.74
CA SER A 349 -20.31 12.95 -3.87
C SER A 349 -21.24 13.80 -4.74
N GLN A 350 -21.79 14.86 -4.15
CA GLN A 350 -22.85 15.67 -4.77
C GLN A 350 -22.85 17.14 -4.33
N GLY A 351 -22.25 17.48 -3.18
CA GLY A 351 -22.44 18.79 -2.55
C GLY A 351 -23.85 19.00 -2.00
N SER A 352 -24.19 20.23 -1.65
CA SER A 352 -25.43 20.58 -0.96
C SER A 352 -26.59 20.97 -1.88
N GLY A 353 -26.38 21.28 -3.16
CA GLY A 353 -27.43 21.47 -4.19
C GLY A 353 -28.30 22.72 -4.09
N ALA A 354 -28.60 23.23 -2.89
CA ALA A 354 -29.47 24.39 -2.66
C ALA A 354 -28.65 25.66 -2.37
N GLN A 355 -29.03 26.79 -2.96
CA GLN A 355 -28.25 28.04 -2.86
C GLN A 355 -28.01 28.49 -1.41
N GLN A 356 -29.00 28.35 -0.52
CA GLN A 356 -28.83 28.66 0.91
C GLN A 356 -27.73 27.81 1.56
N ARG A 357 -27.65 26.51 1.21
CA ARG A 357 -26.62 25.60 1.74
C ARG A 357 -25.25 25.90 1.13
N ARG A 358 -25.17 26.30 -0.13
CA ARG A 358 -23.93 26.79 -0.75
C ARG A 358 -23.39 28.02 -0.01
N ASN A 359 -24.26 28.96 0.33
CA ASN A 359 -23.88 30.15 1.10
C ASN A 359 -23.32 29.77 2.48
N LEU A 360 -23.93 28.79 3.16
CA LEU A 360 -23.42 28.26 4.43
C LEU A 360 -22.08 27.54 4.26
N ALA A 361 -21.92 26.72 3.22
CA ALA A 361 -20.66 26.03 2.92
C ALA A 361 -19.53 27.03 2.63
N GLN A 362 -19.82 28.09 1.86
CA GLN A 362 -18.90 29.19 1.59
C GLN A 362 -18.51 29.95 2.86
N GLN A 363 -19.46 30.21 3.76
CA GLN A 363 -19.17 30.86 5.05
C GLN A 363 -18.25 29.97 5.91
N GLN A 364 -18.58 28.69 6.03
CA GLN A 364 -17.80 27.75 6.85
C GLN A 364 -16.41 27.51 6.27
N ILE A 365 -16.26 27.34 4.96
CA ILE A 365 -14.94 27.18 4.37
C ILE A 365 -14.10 28.44 4.49
N THR A 366 -14.70 29.62 4.39
CA THR A 366 -13.98 30.89 4.61
C THR A 366 -13.45 30.96 6.05
N ARG A 367 -14.25 30.53 7.03
CA ARG A 367 -13.81 30.41 8.43
C ARG A 367 -12.66 29.41 8.56
N VAL A 368 -12.82 28.19 8.06
CA VAL A 368 -11.82 27.12 8.18
C VAL A 368 -10.52 27.48 7.46
N ALA A 369 -10.58 28.07 6.27
CA ALA A 369 -9.40 28.46 5.52
C ALA A 369 -8.72 29.72 6.06
N ARG A 370 -9.48 30.81 6.27
CA ARG A 370 -8.89 32.11 6.61
C ARG A 370 -8.68 32.32 8.12
N GLN A 371 -9.58 31.80 8.96
CA GLN A 371 -9.51 32.03 10.40
C GLN A 371 -8.81 30.89 11.15
N LEU A 372 -8.98 29.64 10.66
CA LEU A 372 -8.30 28.49 11.23
C LEU A 372 -6.98 28.16 10.53
N GLY A 373 -6.80 28.51 9.26
CA GLY A 373 -5.53 28.35 8.54
C GLY A 373 -5.37 27.05 7.76
N TRP A 374 -6.46 26.32 7.51
CA TRP A 374 -6.41 25.10 6.69
C TRP A 374 -6.37 25.43 5.19
N ARG A 375 -5.63 24.62 4.41
CA ARG A 375 -5.63 24.73 2.94
C ARG A 375 -6.61 23.71 2.34
N PRO A 376 -7.77 24.13 1.81
CA PRO A 376 -8.72 23.17 1.25
C PRO A 376 -8.22 22.55 -0.06
N TYR A 377 -8.55 21.28 -0.23
CA TYR A 377 -8.36 20.49 -1.45
C TYR A 377 -9.60 19.61 -1.64
N VAL A 378 -10.39 19.91 -2.66
CA VAL A 378 -11.69 19.26 -2.87
C VAL A 378 -11.60 18.16 -3.91
N ILE A 379 -12.08 16.98 -3.53
CA ILE A 379 -12.27 15.81 -4.40
C ILE A 379 -13.78 15.55 -4.50
N ALA A 380 -14.32 15.70 -5.70
CA ALA A 380 -15.72 15.45 -6.00
C ALA A 380 -15.88 14.08 -6.68
N ALA A 381 -16.39 13.08 -5.97
CA ALA A 381 -16.50 11.71 -6.47
C ALA A 381 -17.94 11.40 -6.91
N GLN A 382 -18.17 11.27 -8.22
CA GLN A 382 -19.50 11.12 -8.79
C GLN A 382 -20.22 9.89 -8.23
N GLY A 383 -21.41 10.12 -7.68
CA GLY A 383 -22.39 9.08 -7.39
C GLY A 383 -23.55 9.09 -8.38
N VAL A 384 -24.73 8.63 -7.94
CA VAL A 384 -25.94 8.62 -8.77
C VAL A 384 -26.47 10.03 -9.07
N ASN A 385 -26.24 10.98 -8.17
CA ASN A 385 -26.62 12.37 -8.33
C ASN A 385 -25.50 13.19 -8.98
N ALA A 386 -25.90 14.25 -9.70
CA ALA A 386 -24.96 15.21 -10.27
C ALA A 386 -24.19 15.97 -9.17
N ILE A 387 -22.91 16.22 -9.42
CA ILE A 387 -22.05 17.00 -8.54
C ILE A 387 -22.41 18.49 -8.65
N ASP A 388 -22.64 19.14 -7.51
CA ASP A 388 -22.75 20.60 -7.41
C ASP A 388 -21.38 21.26 -7.59
N MET A 389 -20.96 21.39 -8.85
CA MET A 389 -19.65 21.95 -9.21
C MET A 389 -19.49 23.40 -8.74
N VAL A 390 -20.58 24.16 -8.62
CA VAL A 390 -20.54 25.53 -8.09
C VAL A 390 -20.12 25.51 -6.64
N GLU A 391 -20.75 24.68 -5.82
CA GLU A 391 -20.35 24.54 -4.41
C GLU A 391 -18.95 23.96 -4.24
N MET A 392 -18.60 22.90 -4.98
CA MET A 392 -17.28 22.28 -4.85
C MET A 392 -16.16 23.24 -5.22
N THR A 393 -16.36 24.09 -6.22
CA THR A 393 -15.42 25.17 -6.58
C THR A 393 -15.35 26.23 -5.48
N LEU A 394 -16.49 26.62 -4.89
CA LEU A 394 -16.52 27.56 -3.76
C LEU A 394 -15.81 27.01 -2.52
N VAL A 395 -16.02 25.73 -2.17
CA VAL A 395 -15.34 25.04 -1.08
C VAL A 395 -13.85 24.85 -1.38
N ASN A 396 -13.46 24.78 -2.65
CA ASN A 396 -12.06 24.77 -3.05
C ASN A 396 -11.48 26.18 -3.22
N MET A 397 -12.06 27.19 -2.57
CA MET A 397 -11.60 28.59 -2.58
C MET A 397 -11.48 29.19 -3.99
N GLY A 398 -12.37 28.79 -4.90
CA GLY A 398 -12.41 29.24 -6.30
C GLY A 398 -11.57 28.40 -7.26
N GLN A 399 -10.85 27.38 -6.79
CA GLN A 399 -10.13 26.44 -7.64
C GLN A 399 -11.07 25.32 -8.13
N ASN A 400 -10.81 24.77 -9.31
CA ASN A 400 -11.59 23.61 -9.79
C ASN A 400 -11.33 22.40 -8.86
N PRO A 401 -12.37 21.68 -8.42
CA PRO A 401 -12.19 20.45 -7.65
C PRO A 401 -11.64 19.34 -8.55
N VAL A 402 -11.00 18.33 -7.96
CA VAL A 402 -10.68 17.08 -8.67
C VAL A 402 -11.95 16.27 -8.80
N VAL A 403 -12.41 16.04 -10.03
CA VAL A 403 -13.66 15.30 -10.28
C VAL A 403 -13.34 13.85 -10.64
N LEU A 404 -13.87 12.91 -9.87
CA LEU A 404 -13.77 11.48 -10.15
C LEU A 404 -15.09 11.01 -10.73
N THR A 405 -15.11 10.74 -12.03
CA THR A 405 -16.28 10.21 -12.71
C THR A 405 -16.08 8.74 -13.04
N ASP A 406 -17.10 7.93 -12.83
CA ASP A 406 -17.15 6.55 -13.29
C ASP A 406 -18.42 6.36 -14.14
N GLN A 407 -18.31 5.60 -15.22
CA GLN A 407 -19.44 5.29 -16.11
C GLN A 407 -20.15 3.98 -15.74
N SER A 408 -19.73 3.31 -14.66
CA SER A 408 -20.51 2.21 -14.10
C SER A 408 -21.94 2.66 -13.75
N GLN A 409 -22.87 1.71 -13.75
CA GLN A 409 -24.27 1.94 -13.37
C GLN A 409 -24.58 1.04 -12.17
N PRO A 410 -24.69 1.58 -10.95
CA PRO A 410 -24.57 3.01 -10.60
C PRO A 410 -23.11 3.52 -10.64
N PRO A 411 -22.87 4.84 -10.85
CA PRO A 411 -21.52 5.40 -10.88
C PRO A 411 -20.76 5.19 -9.57
N GLN A 412 -19.55 4.64 -9.66
CA GLN A 412 -18.65 4.41 -8.52
C GLN A 412 -17.38 5.28 -8.59
N GLY A 413 -17.56 6.61 -8.60
CA GLY A 413 -16.45 7.57 -8.70
C GLY A 413 -15.34 7.39 -7.65
N TYR A 414 -15.63 6.77 -6.50
CA TYR A 414 -14.64 6.50 -5.45
C TYR A 414 -13.58 5.46 -5.84
N ARG A 415 -13.79 4.64 -6.89
CA ARG A 415 -12.78 3.66 -7.33
C ARG A 415 -11.44 4.28 -7.71
N GLN A 416 -11.43 5.55 -8.11
CA GLN A 416 -10.23 6.29 -8.50
C GLN A 416 -9.59 7.05 -7.32
N LEU A 417 -10.23 7.04 -6.15
CA LEU A 417 -9.84 7.89 -5.01
C LEU A 417 -8.46 7.53 -4.48
N THR A 418 -8.10 6.25 -4.37
CA THR A 418 -6.76 5.80 -3.95
C THR A 418 -5.66 6.43 -4.79
N GLY A 419 -5.84 6.50 -6.11
CA GLY A 419 -4.86 7.12 -7.02
C GLY A 419 -4.67 8.61 -6.73
N VAL A 420 -5.77 9.34 -6.52
CA VAL A 420 -5.74 10.77 -6.20
C VAL A 420 -5.18 11.04 -4.81
N LEU A 421 -5.44 10.18 -3.82
CA LEU A 421 -4.86 10.31 -2.50
C LEU A 421 -3.35 10.03 -2.48
N ASN A 422 -2.89 9.03 -3.22
CA ASN A 422 -1.44 8.80 -3.42
C ASN A 422 -0.77 9.99 -4.11
N PHE A 423 -1.45 10.57 -5.10
CA PHE A 423 -1.02 11.79 -5.73
C PHE A 423 -0.89 12.97 -4.74
N VAL A 424 -1.88 13.18 -3.88
CA VAL A 424 -1.84 14.23 -2.85
C VAL A 424 -0.63 14.04 -1.93
N ILE A 425 -0.34 12.80 -1.52
CA ILE A 425 0.87 12.49 -0.73
C ILE A 425 2.11 12.89 -1.51
N GLU A 426 2.29 12.32 -2.69
CA GLU A 426 3.53 12.44 -3.44
C GLU A 426 3.77 13.86 -3.93
N GLN A 427 2.74 14.60 -4.35
CA GLN A 427 2.93 15.86 -5.06
C GLN A 427 2.60 17.08 -4.22
N ILE A 428 1.66 16.98 -3.28
CA ILE A 428 1.18 18.12 -2.50
C ILE A 428 1.79 18.12 -1.11
N LEU A 429 1.78 16.98 -0.42
CA LEU A 429 2.21 16.93 0.97
C LEU A 429 3.73 16.81 1.10
N CYS A 430 4.35 15.93 0.32
CA CYS A 430 5.70 15.45 0.62
C CYS A 430 6.77 16.01 -0.33
N ASN A 431 6.38 16.61 -1.47
CA ASN A 431 7.31 17.23 -2.43
C ASN A 431 7.05 18.73 -2.67
N ASP A 432 6.21 19.43 -1.89
CA ASP A 432 5.98 20.87 -2.11
C ASP A 432 7.27 21.67 -1.83
N PRO A 433 7.89 22.31 -2.84
CA PRO A 433 9.13 23.07 -2.66
C PRO A 433 8.93 24.32 -1.79
N ARG A 434 7.69 24.78 -1.57
CA ARG A 434 7.38 25.92 -0.69
C ARG A 434 7.61 25.61 0.80
N THR A 435 7.76 24.34 1.16
CA THR A 435 7.91 23.89 2.56
C THR A 435 9.34 23.88 3.09
N ALA A 436 10.35 24.19 2.26
CA ALA A 436 11.77 24.15 2.65
C ALA A 436 12.24 25.39 3.45
N VAL A 437 11.34 26.15 4.07
CA VAL A 437 11.73 27.26 4.97
C VAL A 437 11.98 26.67 6.35
N ALA A 438 13.26 26.66 6.76
CA ALA A 438 13.67 26.31 8.11
C ALA A 438 12.84 27.12 9.13
N PRO A 439 12.35 26.51 10.24
CA PRO A 439 11.49 27.20 11.17
C PRO A 439 12.18 28.46 11.74
N PRO A 440 11.50 29.62 11.81
CA PRO A 440 12.07 30.79 12.46
C PRO A 440 12.26 30.51 13.95
N THR A 441 13.48 30.73 14.42
CA THR A 441 13.91 30.61 15.81
C THR A 441 13.24 31.68 16.67
N THR A 442 11.96 31.53 17.00
CA THR A 442 11.28 32.39 17.98
C THR A 442 11.21 31.72 19.34
N THR A 443 11.97 32.30 20.26
CA THR A 443 12.06 31.97 21.69
C THR A 443 10.75 32.34 22.39
N THR A 444 9.77 31.43 22.37
CA THR A 444 8.55 31.55 23.18
C THR A 444 8.49 30.40 24.16
N THR A 445 8.43 30.73 25.45
CA THR A 445 8.40 29.80 26.58
C THR A 445 7.18 28.87 26.50
N ARG A 446 7.46 27.63 26.09
CA ARG A 446 6.53 26.51 25.98
C ARG A 446 6.16 25.99 27.39
N PRO A 447 4.87 25.74 27.69
CA PRO A 447 4.48 24.92 28.84
C PRO A 447 4.98 23.49 28.58
N THR A 448 5.87 23.03 29.44
CA THR A 448 6.61 21.77 29.33
C THR A 448 5.67 20.56 29.33
N THR A 449 5.44 19.97 28.16
CA THR A 449 5.21 18.53 28.04
C THR A 449 6.56 17.85 28.32
N ARG A 450 6.59 16.94 29.32
CA ARG A 450 7.80 16.24 29.76
C ARG A 450 8.54 15.66 28.55
N ARG A 451 9.78 16.12 28.38
CA ARG A 451 10.82 15.53 27.52
C ARG A 451 10.96 14.04 27.90
N PRO A 452 11.28 13.10 26.97
CA PRO A 452 11.71 11.78 27.38
C PRO A 452 12.87 11.96 28.37
N THR A 453 12.75 11.33 29.53
CA THR A 453 13.71 11.44 30.62
C THR A 453 15.09 11.08 30.07
N ALA A 454 16.00 12.06 29.98
CA ALA A 454 17.38 11.79 29.63
C ALA A 454 17.91 10.75 30.63
N GLY A 455 18.30 9.56 30.16
CA GLY A 455 18.69 8.45 31.03
C GLY A 455 18.19 7.07 30.56
N ILE A 456 16.98 6.99 29.99
CA ILE A 456 16.40 5.69 29.61
C ILE A 456 17.21 5.09 28.45
N CYS A 457 17.66 3.85 28.62
CA CYS A 457 18.54 3.10 27.70
C CYS A 457 19.99 3.59 27.60
N ASN A 458 20.45 4.52 28.46
CA ASN A 458 21.84 5.00 28.40
C ASN A 458 22.87 3.97 28.90
N ASP A 459 22.47 3.09 29.82
CA ASP A 459 23.35 2.13 30.50
C ASP A 459 23.01 0.66 30.16
N CYS A 460 22.25 0.41 29.09
CA CYS A 460 21.87 -0.96 28.73
C CYS A 460 23.06 -1.78 28.22
N LEU A 461 23.25 -2.97 28.79
CA LEU A 461 24.03 -4.03 28.18
C LEU A 461 23.16 -4.70 27.10
N TYR A 462 23.67 -4.72 25.86
CA TYR A 462 22.97 -5.34 24.75
C TYR A 462 23.34 -6.83 24.66
N GLU A 463 22.43 -7.72 25.04
CA GLU A 463 22.55 -9.16 24.78
C GLU A 463 21.67 -9.52 23.56
N ALA A 464 22.24 -10.23 22.59
CA ALA A 464 21.56 -10.64 21.36
C ALA A 464 20.90 -9.49 20.55
N GLY A 465 21.41 -8.26 20.69
CA GLY A 465 20.95 -7.09 19.94
C GLY A 465 19.84 -6.25 20.60
N TYR A 466 19.42 -6.59 21.81
CA TYR A 466 18.42 -5.85 22.58
C TYR A 466 18.92 -5.56 24.01
N GLY A 467 18.52 -4.42 24.57
CA GLY A 467 18.70 -4.07 25.98
C GLY A 467 17.35 -3.85 26.66
N PHE A 468 17.32 -3.84 27.99
CA PHE A 468 16.11 -3.55 28.76
C PHE A 468 16.40 -2.52 29.87
N ASP A 469 15.40 -1.71 30.20
CA ASP A 469 15.48 -0.69 31.25
C ASP A 469 14.14 -0.59 32.00
N PHE A 470 14.15 -0.08 33.23
CA PHE A 470 12.95 0.08 34.05
C PHE A 470 12.04 1.18 33.51
N ASP A 471 10.72 1.02 33.65
CA ASP A 471 9.82 2.15 33.51
C ASP A 471 9.84 2.99 34.81
N PRO A 472 10.26 4.26 34.77
CA PRO A 472 10.38 5.10 35.95
C PRO A 472 9.03 5.47 36.59
N ASN A 473 7.91 5.17 35.94
CA ASN A 473 6.57 5.54 36.41
C ASN A 473 5.69 4.34 36.78
N PHE A 474 6.02 3.13 36.33
CA PHE A 474 5.12 1.97 36.45
C PHE A 474 5.88 0.66 36.59
N CYS A 475 5.63 -0.09 37.67
CA CYS A 475 6.34 -1.32 38.00
C CYS A 475 5.98 -2.52 37.11
N ASP A 476 4.78 -2.53 36.53
CA ASP A 476 4.25 -3.56 35.64
C ASP A 476 4.56 -3.27 34.16
N SER A 477 5.60 -2.46 33.91
CA SER A 477 6.12 -2.19 32.57
C SER A 477 7.63 -1.92 32.58
N TYR A 478 8.24 -2.05 31.41
CA TYR A 478 9.68 -1.85 31.18
C TYR A 478 9.91 -1.27 29.77
N TYR A 479 11.12 -0.80 29.48
CA TYR A 479 11.52 -0.38 28.14
C TYR A 479 12.43 -1.43 27.51
N MET A 480 12.16 -1.74 26.24
CA MET A 480 13.04 -2.52 25.37
C MET A 480 13.83 -1.55 24.49
N CYS A 481 15.13 -1.63 24.56
CA CYS A 481 16.09 -0.77 23.89
C CYS A 481 16.68 -1.51 22.68
N VAL A 482 16.65 -0.87 21.51
CA VAL A 482 17.30 -1.37 20.29
C VAL A 482 18.34 -0.33 19.87
N PRO A 483 19.55 -0.73 19.47
CA PRO A 483 20.57 0.22 19.03
C PRO A 483 20.02 1.18 17.96
N ASN A 484 20.23 2.48 18.18
CA ASN A 484 19.79 3.56 17.30
C ASN A 484 18.27 3.69 17.10
N GLN A 485 17.45 3.13 17.99
CA GLN A 485 16.00 3.34 18.00
C GLN A 485 15.51 3.99 19.30
N ALA A 486 14.34 4.60 19.26
CA ALA A 486 13.68 5.09 20.45
C ALA A 486 13.29 3.92 21.38
N PRO A 487 13.36 4.08 22.72
CA PRO A 487 12.94 3.04 23.66
C PRO A 487 11.49 2.61 23.41
N ILE A 488 11.25 1.30 23.38
CA ILE A 488 9.92 0.72 23.17
C ILE A 488 9.37 0.25 24.51
N ARG A 489 8.35 0.92 25.04
CA ARG A 489 7.67 0.50 26.27
C ARG A 489 6.96 -0.85 26.10
N LYS A 490 7.07 -1.74 27.07
CA LYS A 490 6.48 -3.08 27.16
C LYS A 490 5.78 -3.24 28.50
N ALA A 491 4.66 -3.94 28.53
CA ALA A 491 3.98 -4.29 29.78
C ALA A 491 4.39 -5.70 30.24
N CYS A 492 4.44 -5.91 31.55
CA CYS A 492 4.52 -7.24 32.14
C CYS A 492 3.18 -7.97 32.04
N PRO A 493 3.17 -9.31 32.10
CA PRO A 493 1.96 -10.10 32.30
C PRO A 493 1.10 -9.57 33.47
N ALA A 494 -0.20 -9.84 33.44
CA ALA A 494 -1.10 -9.40 34.51
C ALA A 494 -0.64 -9.96 35.87
N GLY A 495 -0.55 -9.09 36.88
CA GLY A 495 -0.13 -9.45 38.22
C GLY A 495 1.38 -9.62 38.42
N THR A 496 2.21 -9.35 37.40
CA THR A 496 3.68 -9.39 37.52
C THR A 496 4.32 -8.04 37.21
N PHE A 497 5.57 -7.88 37.66
CA PHE A 497 6.31 -6.62 37.73
C PHE A 497 7.74 -6.84 37.24
N TRP A 498 8.35 -5.81 36.66
CA TRP A 498 9.69 -5.93 36.08
C TRP A 498 10.76 -5.94 37.17
N SER A 499 11.49 -7.04 37.29
CA SER A 499 12.61 -7.24 38.23
C SER A 499 13.91 -6.55 37.80
N GLY A 500 13.98 -6.09 36.55
CA GLY A 500 15.20 -5.64 35.88
C GLY A 500 15.66 -6.60 34.78
N SER A 501 15.27 -7.88 34.86
CA SER A 501 15.59 -8.91 33.87
C SER A 501 14.38 -9.74 33.43
N THR A 502 13.38 -9.89 34.30
CA THR A 502 12.18 -10.70 34.06
C THR A 502 10.94 -10.05 34.67
N CYS A 503 9.75 -10.43 34.21
CA CYS A 503 8.52 -10.08 34.92
C CYS A 503 8.21 -11.16 35.97
N ASP A 504 8.17 -10.78 37.24
CA ASP A 504 7.96 -11.69 38.38
C ASP A 504 6.91 -11.10 39.34
N PHE A 505 6.45 -11.86 40.33
CA PHE A 505 5.56 -11.38 41.36
C PHE A 505 6.25 -10.30 42.21
N ILE A 506 5.46 -9.36 42.73
CA ILE A 506 5.98 -8.19 43.44
C ILE A 506 6.85 -8.55 44.66
N GLU A 507 6.59 -9.70 45.29
CA GLU A 507 7.35 -10.22 46.41
C GLU A 507 8.82 -10.46 46.05
N ASN A 508 9.09 -10.71 44.77
CA ASN A 508 10.40 -10.97 44.19
C ASN A 508 10.98 -9.76 43.43
N VAL A 509 10.25 -8.65 43.35
CA VAL A 509 10.59 -7.48 42.53
C VAL A 509 10.79 -6.25 43.40
N ASN A 510 12.00 -5.71 43.38
CA ASN A 510 12.30 -4.46 44.05
C ASN A 510 11.84 -3.26 43.20
N CYS A 511 10.55 -2.92 43.23
CA CYS A 511 10.07 -1.76 42.49
C CYS A 511 10.31 -0.44 43.23
N ALA A 512 11.12 0.45 42.63
CA ALA A 512 11.37 1.78 43.17
C ALA A 512 10.12 2.68 43.24
N VAL A 513 9.10 2.42 42.41
CA VAL A 513 7.89 3.26 42.28
C VAL A 513 6.72 2.76 43.14
N ALA A 514 6.72 1.48 43.53
CA ALA A 514 5.69 0.88 44.38
C ALA A 514 6.32 0.05 45.51
N THR A 515 6.71 0.73 46.58
CA THR A 515 7.21 0.08 47.79
C THR A 515 6.04 -0.36 48.67
N CYS A 516 5.81 -1.68 48.75
CA CYS A 516 4.87 -2.28 49.69
C CYS A 516 5.63 -3.18 50.66
N ILE A 517 6.09 -2.59 51.74
CA ILE A 517 6.77 -3.27 52.85
C ILE A 517 5.89 -3.21 54.10
N ALA A 518 6.24 -3.95 55.15
CA ALA A 518 5.46 -3.98 56.39
C ALA A 518 5.27 -2.58 57.04
N SER A 519 6.16 -1.63 56.75
CA SER A 519 6.07 -0.23 57.22
C SER A 519 5.33 0.71 56.27
N THR A 520 4.94 0.26 55.07
CA THR A 520 4.11 1.06 54.16
C THR A 520 2.72 1.22 54.78
N PRO A 521 2.19 2.46 54.91
CA PRO A 521 0.85 2.67 55.43
C PRO A 521 -0.19 1.85 54.65
N ALA A 522 -1.04 1.12 55.38
CA ALA A 522 -2.12 0.35 54.77
C ALA A 522 -3.04 1.27 53.96
N GLY A 523 -3.43 0.82 52.77
CA GLY A 523 -4.24 1.59 51.83
C GLY A 523 -3.42 2.49 50.88
N THR A 524 -2.09 2.41 50.88
CA THR A 524 -1.28 3.13 49.89
C THR A 524 -1.54 2.57 48.50
N ARG A 525 -1.90 3.44 47.53
CA ARG A 525 -2.30 3.03 46.18
C ARG A 525 -1.29 3.42 45.10
N TYR A 526 -1.10 2.52 44.15
CA TYR A 526 -0.20 2.65 43.01
C TYR A 526 -0.94 2.41 41.69
N PRO A 527 -0.58 3.08 40.59
CA PRO A 527 -1.26 2.90 39.32
C PRO A 527 -0.88 1.54 38.70
N SER A 528 -1.84 0.88 38.04
CA SER A 528 -1.48 -0.17 37.08
C SER A 528 -0.94 0.49 35.80
N GLY A 529 0.21 0.07 35.30
CA GLY A 529 0.79 0.48 34.03
C GLY A 529 0.10 -0.14 32.82
N ARG A 530 -0.70 -1.21 33.01
CA ARG A 530 -1.56 -1.79 31.96
C ARG A 530 -2.95 -1.16 31.91
N CYS A 531 -3.57 -0.98 33.07
CA CYS A 531 -5.01 -0.73 33.19
C CYS A 531 -5.27 0.65 33.82
N CYS A 532 -5.84 1.58 33.06
CA CYS A 532 -6.16 2.92 33.57
C CYS A 532 -7.24 2.92 34.65
N ASN A 533 -8.16 1.95 34.60
CA ASN A 533 -9.26 1.77 35.54
C ASN A 533 -8.92 0.77 36.65
N LYS A 534 -7.65 0.40 36.80
CA LYS A 534 -7.16 -0.42 37.92
C LYS A 534 -5.99 0.23 38.62
N TYR A 535 -5.78 -0.20 39.85
CA TYR A 535 -4.70 0.25 40.73
C TYR A 535 -4.30 -0.88 41.66
N PHE A 536 -3.10 -0.80 42.23
CA PHE A 536 -2.70 -1.70 43.29
C PHE A 536 -2.85 -1.00 44.64
N GLU A 537 -3.35 -1.71 45.65
CA GLU A 537 -3.45 -1.24 47.02
C GLU A 537 -2.54 -2.08 47.92
N CYS A 538 -1.70 -1.42 48.70
CA CYS A 538 -0.78 -2.06 49.64
C CYS A 538 -1.45 -2.23 51.01
N ALA A 539 -1.44 -3.47 51.53
CA ALA A 539 -1.87 -3.80 52.88
C ALA A 539 -0.89 -4.79 53.50
N SER A 540 -0.26 -4.41 54.62
CA SER A 540 0.63 -5.28 55.41
C SER A 540 1.80 -5.92 54.62
N GLY A 541 2.36 -5.19 53.65
CA GLY A 541 3.45 -5.70 52.80
C GLY A 541 2.99 -6.50 51.57
N THR A 542 1.69 -6.60 51.32
CA THR A 542 1.14 -7.26 50.12
C THR A 542 0.42 -6.26 49.23
N LEU A 543 0.69 -6.28 47.91
CA LEU A 543 -0.04 -5.49 46.91
C LEU A 543 -1.17 -6.32 46.31
N SER A 544 -2.39 -5.78 46.36
CA SER A 544 -3.57 -6.37 45.72
C SER A 544 -4.05 -5.48 44.58
N GLU A 545 -4.35 -6.07 43.42
CA GLU A 545 -4.97 -5.32 42.32
C GLU A 545 -6.44 -5.03 42.64
N MET A 546 -6.85 -3.79 42.41
CA MET A 546 -8.16 -3.24 42.68
C MET A 546 -8.69 -2.57 41.41
N THR A 547 -9.99 -2.71 41.17
CA THR A 547 -10.68 -2.04 40.05
C THR A 547 -11.35 -0.77 40.53
N CYS A 548 -11.22 0.31 39.77
CA CYS A 548 -11.95 1.54 40.00
C CYS A 548 -13.45 1.34 39.73
N PRO A 549 -14.35 2.04 40.46
CA PRO A 549 -15.77 2.05 40.15
C PRO A 549 -16.07 2.42 38.69
N ASN A 550 -17.21 1.95 38.16
CA ASN A 550 -17.60 2.18 36.77
C ASN A 550 -17.56 3.67 36.41
N GLY A 551 -16.92 4.00 35.28
CA GLY A 551 -16.75 5.38 34.81
C GLY A 551 -15.60 6.14 35.49
N GLN A 552 -14.77 5.48 36.29
CA GLN A 552 -13.59 6.08 36.93
C GLN A 552 -12.28 5.53 36.37
N VAL A 553 -11.24 6.36 36.43
CA VAL A 553 -9.85 5.99 36.17
C VAL A 553 -8.99 6.30 37.39
N PHE A 554 -7.93 5.53 37.61
CA PHE A 554 -7.00 5.78 38.71
C PHE A 554 -6.09 6.97 38.39
N SER A 555 -6.15 7.98 39.25
CA SER A 555 -5.35 9.20 39.18
C SER A 555 -4.15 9.09 40.12
N LEU A 556 -2.93 9.02 39.56
CA LEU A 556 -1.69 9.00 40.34
C LEU A 556 -1.52 10.24 41.23
N PRO A 557 -1.78 11.49 40.77
CA PRO A 557 -1.69 12.68 41.63
C PRO A 557 -2.61 12.64 42.85
N GLN A 558 -3.80 12.03 42.72
CA GLN A 558 -4.79 11.97 43.81
C GLN A 558 -4.74 10.64 44.58
N ARG A 559 -3.95 9.67 44.12
CA ARG A 559 -3.92 8.28 44.60
C ARG A 559 -5.32 7.69 44.80
N ALA A 560 -6.25 8.02 43.91
CA ALA A 560 -7.65 7.64 44.01
C ALA A 560 -8.28 7.48 42.61
N CYS A 561 -9.40 6.76 42.56
CA CYS A 561 -10.23 6.68 41.37
C CYS A 561 -11.00 8.00 41.21
N VAL A 562 -10.96 8.56 40.00
CA VAL A 562 -11.59 9.83 39.66
C VAL A 562 -12.61 9.64 38.56
N GLN A 563 -13.76 10.31 38.70
CA GLN A 563 -14.78 10.29 37.65
C GLN A 563 -14.29 11.04 36.42
N VAL A 564 -14.46 10.42 35.26
CA VAL A 564 -14.12 11.02 33.97
C VAL A 564 -15.30 10.92 33.03
N ARG A 565 -15.43 11.90 32.13
CA ARG A 565 -16.53 11.94 31.15
C ARG A 565 -16.42 10.82 30.12
N ASP A 566 -15.19 10.53 29.73
CA ASP A 566 -14.86 9.48 28.78
C ASP A 566 -13.66 8.72 29.34
N THR A 567 -13.94 7.58 29.95
CA THR A 567 -12.91 6.68 30.48
C THR A 567 -11.93 6.30 29.38
N ARG A 568 -12.40 6.00 28.16
CA ARG A 568 -11.56 5.51 27.07
C ARG A 568 -10.57 6.57 26.60
N ALA A 569 -11.05 7.79 26.35
CA ALA A 569 -10.18 8.90 25.98
C ALA A 569 -9.12 9.20 27.05
N MET A 570 -9.47 9.10 28.34
CA MET A 570 -8.53 9.31 29.44
C MET A 570 -7.49 8.20 29.57
N CYS A 571 -7.87 6.96 29.29
CA CYS A 571 -6.95 5.82 29.26
C CYS A 571 -5.97 5.93 28.09
N ASP A 572 -6.46 6.31 26.91
CA ASP A 572 -5.65 6.55 25.72
C ASP A 572 -4.63 7.68 25.95
N LEU A 573 -5.04 8.78 26.61
CA LEU A 573 -4.15 9.87 27.01
C LEU A 573 -3.04 9.44 27.98
N GLN A 574 -3.26 8.37 28.74
CA GLN A 574 -2.30 7.80 29.68
C GLN A 574 -1.52 6.62 29.09
N GLU A 575 -1.76 6.29 27.80
CA GLU A 575 -1.18 5.12 27.14
C GLU A 575 -1.49 3.80 27.88
N ARG A 576 -2.72 3.67 28.40
CA ARG A 576 -3.23 2.51 29.16
C ARG A 576 -4.58 2.03 28.61
N TYR A 577 -5.00 0.82 28.97
CA TYR A 577 -6.27 0.22 28.52
C TYR A 577 -7.34 0.22 29.62
N ILE A 578 -8.61 0.16 29.24
CA ILE A 578 -9.71 -0.22 30.15
C ILE A 578 -9.72 -1.75 30.22
N CYS A 579 -9.50 -2.32 31.39
CA CYS A 579 -9.32 -3.75 31.56
C CYS A 579 -10.57 -4.51 31.99
N ASP A 580 -11.63 -3.81 32.39
CA ASP A 580 -12.88 -4.43 32.81
C ASP A 580 -14.02 -3.83 31.98
N VAL A 581 -14.24 -4.37 30.78
CA VAL A 581 -15.51 -4.14 30.09
C VAL A 581 -16.52 -5.08 30.75
N THR A 582 -17.13 -4.66 31.86
CA THR A 582 -18.40 -5.27 32.25
C THR A 582 -19.39 -4.95 31.14
N THR A 583 -19.56 -5.89 30.21
CA THR A 583 -20.67 -5.88 29.27
C THR A 583 -21.92 -5.92 30.14
N GLY A 584 -22.59 -4.78 30.27
CA GLY A 584 -23.86 -4.68 30.96
C GLY A 584 -24.78 -5.77 30.42
N ALA A 585 -25.13 -6.72 31.29
CA ALA A 585 -26.22 -7.64 31.08
C ALA A 585 -27.50 -6.83 30.85
N GLY A 586 -27.88 -6.65 29.58
CA GLY A 586 -29.00 -5.79 29.22
C GLY A 586 -29.13 -5.55 27.71
N GLY A 587 -29.18 -6.63 26.92
CA GLY A 587 -29.47 -6.54 25.49
C GLY A 587 -29.40 -7.90 24.82
N ASN A 588 -30.55 -8.42 24.41
CA ASN A 588 -30.73 -9.74 23.81
C ASN A 588 -29.72 -10.08 22.69
N GLY A 589 -28.95 -11.16 22.89
CA GLY A 589 -28.75 -12.16 21.84
C GLY A 589 -27.58 -12.03 20.87
N THR A 590 -26.56 -11.20 21.12
CA THR A 590 -25.28 -11.31 20.37
C THR A 590 -24.11 -11.60 21.31
N THR A 591 -23.70 -12.86 21.31
CA THR A 591 -22.59 -13.47 22.06
C THR A 591 -21.20 -13.06 21.53
N GLY A 592 -20.94 -11.76 21.42
CA GLY A 592 -19.66 -11.23 20.93
C GLY A 592 -18.80 -10.68 22.06
N CYS A 593 -17.61 -11.24 22.27
CA CYS A 593 -16.58 -10.73 23.21
C CYS A 593 -15.93 -9.41 22.74
N GLY A 594 -16.69 -8.50 22.13
CA GLY A 594 -16.16 -7.27 21.54
C GLY A 594 -15.12 -7.55 20.46
N ALA A 595 -13.93 -6.93 20.59
CA ALA A 595 -12.81 -7.10 19.66
C ALA A 595 -12.04 -8.43 19.85
N TYR A 596 -12.45 -9.24 20.83
CA TYR A 596 -11.88 -10.55 21.09
C TYR A 596 -12.69 -11.62 20.36
N SER A 597 -12.02 -12.50 19.63
CA SER A 597 -12.63 -13.70 19.06
C SER A 597 -11.81 -14.91 19.44
N PRO A 598 -12.38 -16.13 19.35
CA PRO A 598 -11.58 -17.34 19.43
C PRO A 598 -10.47 -17.25 18.40
N ASP A 599 -9.37 -17.92 18.69
CA ASP A 599 -8.38 -18.18 17.66
C ASP A 599 -9.09 -18.84 16.46
N PRO A 600 -8.87 -18.36 15.22
CA PRO A 600 -9.56 -18.89 14.04
C PRO A 600 -9.22 -20.36 13.79
N PHE A 601 -8.15 -20.85 14.40
CA PHE A 601 -7.66 -22.23 14.32
C PHE A 601 -8.14 -23.09 15.50
N GLY A 602 -9.11 -22.60 16.29
CA GLY A 602 -9.70 -23.33 17.41
C GLY A 602 -8.73 -23.59 18.57
N ASN A 603 -7.54 -22.97 18.55
CA ASN A 603 -6.53 -23.20 19.56
C ASN A 603 -6.93 -22.48 20.86
N PRO A 604 -7.27 -23.20 21.94
CA PRO A 604 -7.68 -22.58 23.20
C PRO A 604 -6.53 -21.83 23.88
N CYS A 605 -5.28 -22.04 23.45
CA CYS A 605 -4.10 -21.34 23.92
C CYS A 605 -3.80 -20.08 23.11
N ARG A 606 -4.72 -19.65 22.25
CA ARG A 606 -4.64 -18.43 21.46
C ARG A 606 -6.01 -17.76 21.40
N PHE A 607 -6.02 -16.47 21.13
CA PHE A 607 -7.24 -15.72 20.84
C PHE A 607 -6.91 -14.57 19.89
N MET A 608 -7.90 -14.07 19.15
CA MET A 608 -7.69 -12.84 18.39
C MET A 608 -8.07 -11.62 19.20
N PHE A 609 -7.31 -10.55 19.05
CA PHE A 609 -7.68 -9.22 19.51
C PHE A 609 -7.48 -8.23 18.36
N GLY A 610 -8.57 -7.65 17.85
CA GLY A 610 -8.50 -6.70 16.75
C GLY A 610 -7.81 -7.26 15.50
N GLY A 611 -7.97 -8.56 15.23
CA GLY A 611 -7.35 -9.28 14.09
C GLY A 611 -5.95 -9.82 14.35
N TYR A 612 -5.34 -9.56 15.52
CA TYR A 612 -4.04 -10.11 15.89
C TYR A 612 -4.19 -11.35 16.77
N THR A 613 -3.49 -12.43 16.43
CA THR A 613 -3.39 -13.61 17.28
C THR A 613 -2.51 -13.33 18.49
N VAL A 614 -3.04 -13.58 19.69
CA VAL A 614 -2.37 -13.44 20.98
C VAL A 614 -2.29 -14.81 21.64
N ASN A 615 -1.11 -15.19 22.13
CA ASN A 615 -0.95 -16.43 22.91
C ASN A 615 -1.51 -16.25 24.32
N ALA A 616 -2.27 -17.24 24.79
CA ALA A 616 -2.63 -17.36 26.19
C ALA A 616 -1.37 -17.68 27.03
N PRO A 617 -1.19 -17.04 28.21
CA PRO A 617 -0.16 -17.40 29.18
C PRO A 617 -0.22 -18.87 29.61
N GLN A 618 0.92 -19.43 30.03
CA GLN A 618 1.00 -20.79 30.58
C GLN A 618 0.02 -20.98 31.75
N GLY A 619 -0.64 -22.14 31.82
CA GLY A 619 -1.71 -22.42 32.78
C GLY A 619 -3.06 -21.74 32.51
N THR A 620 -3.24 -21.04 31.39
CA THR A 620 -4.52 -20.39 31.02
C THR A 620 -4.95 -20.71 29.60
N MET A 621 -6.27 -20.69 29.34
CA MET A 621 -6.86 -20.84 28.01
C MET A 621 -7.91 -19.76 27.74
N TRP A 622 -8.10 -19.36 26.50
CA TRP A 622 -9.16 -18.44 26.11
C TRP A 622 -10.53 -19.13 26.17
N SER A 623 -11.49 -18.50 26.87
CA SER A 623 -12.89 -18.92 26.89
C SER A 623 -13.75 -17.89 26.17
N GLN A 624 -14.30 -18.30 25.04
CA GLN A 624 -15.23 -17.46 24.28
C GLN A 624 -16.52 -17.18 25.05
N THR A 625 -16.94 -18.09 25.93
CA THR A 625 -18.15 -17.91 26.73
C THR A 625 -17.92 -16.93 27.88
N ALA A 626 -16.71 -16.89 28.45
CA ALA A 626 -16.35 -15.97 29.53
C ALA A 626 -15.77 -14.64 29.04
N CYS A 627 -15.43 -14.55 27.74
CA CYS A 627 -14.69 -13.43 27.15
C CYS A 627 -13.40 -13.08 27.90
N SER A 628 -12.76 -14.11 28.46
CA SER A 628 -11.56 -13.96 29.28
C SER A 628 -10.65 -15.17 29.12
N LEU A 629 -9.41 -15.02 29.57
CA LEU A 629 -8.57 -16.16 29.91
C LEU A 629 -9.17 -16.83 31.15
N VAL A 630 -9.33 -18.15 31.11
CA VAL A 630 -9.74 -19.00 32.22
C VAL A 630 -8.59 -19.94 32.58
N PHE A 631 -8.59 -20.43 33.81
CA PHE A 631 -7.59 -21.38 34.26
C PHE A 631 -7.71 -22.69 33.48
N ALA A 632 -6.59 -23.20 32.96
CA ALA A 632 -6.54 -24.52 32.33
C ALA A 632 -6.16 -25.55 33.41
N ASN A 633 -7.06 -26.49 33.68
CA ASN A 633 -6.92 -27.49 34.74
C ASN A 633 -5.69 -28.41 34.54
N THR A 634 -5.13 -28.40 33.33
CA THR A 634 -3.89 -29.05 32.93
C THR A 634 -3.07 -28.05 32.10
N ASP A 635 -1.75 -28.16 32.12
CA ASP A 635 -0.83 -27.23 31.43
C ASP A 635 -0.83 -27.41 29.89
N GLN A 636 -2.02 -27.35 29.28
CA GLN A 636 -2.26 -27.59 27.85
C GLN A 636 -1.50 -26.60 26.98
N CYS A 637 -1.34 -25.36 27.44
CA CYS A 637 -0.67 -24.30 26.70
C CYS A 637 0.85 -24.31 26.87
N GLY A 638 1.38 -24.90 27.94
CA GLY A 638 2.81 -25.20 28.10
C GLY A 638 3.28 -26.32 27.16
N GLN A 639 2.43 -27.30 26.85
CA GLN A 639 2.79 -28.43 25.97
C GLN A 639 2.66 -28.14 24.47
N LEU A 640 1.73 -27.28 24.05
CA LEU A 640 1.53 -26.95 22.62
C LEU A 640 2.64 -26.06 22.03
N GLN A 641 3.42 -25.34 22.85
CA GLN A 641 4.58 -24.58 22.36
C GLN A 641 5.83 -25.45 22.10
N GLY A 642 5.81 -26.74 22.49
CA GLY A 642 6.86 -27.72 22.17
C GLY A 642 6.69 -28.47 20.84
N GLY A 643 5.67 -28.16 20.03
CA GLY A 643 5.14 -29.07 19.01
C GLY A 643 5.54 -28.87 17.55
N SER A 644 6.76 -28.41 17.21
CA SER A 644 7.30 -28.71 15.88
C SER A 644 7.71 -30.19 15.77
N SER A 645 8.04 -30.86 16.87
CA SER A 645 8.51 -32.25 16.87
C SER A 645 7.39 -33.28 16.74
N THR A 646 6.19 -33.00 17.25
CA THR A 646 5.06 -33.96 17.18
C THR A 646 4.50 -34.14 15.77
N PHE A 647 4.77 -33.20 14.85
CA PHE A 647 4.36 -33.33 13.45
C PHE A 647 5.24 -34.29 12.65
N PHE A 648 6.53 -34.31 12.95
CA PHE A 648 7.52 -35.11 12.22
C PHE A 648 7.86 -36.42 12.92
N GLY A 649 7.45 -36.61 14.18
CA GLY A 649 7.95 -37.72 15.00
C GLY A 649 9.44 -37.56 15.29
N ASP A 650 9.97 -38.42 16.15
CA ASP A 650 11.31 -38.22 16.73
C ASP A 650 12.46 -38.59 15.76
N ARG A 651 12.16 -39.24 14.62
CA ARG A 651 13.15 -39.71 13.65
C ARG A 651 12.71 -39.46 12.20
N PRO A 652 13.66 -39.22 11.26
CA PRO A 652 13.34 -39.16 9.84
C PRO A 652 12.62 -40.41 9.37
N ALA A 653 11.63 -40.27 8.48
CA ALA A 653 10.85 -41.42 8.00
C ALA A 653 11.65 -42.25 6.99
N ASP A 654 11.67 -43.57 7.15
CA ASP A 654 12.33 -44.50 6.22
C ASP A 654 11.65 -44.53 4.84
N VAL A 655 10.32 -44.33 4.83
CA VAL A 655 9.51 -44.12 3.64
C VAL A 655 9.06 -42.66 3.65
N CYS A 656 9.42 -41.92 2.60
CA CYS A 656 9.11 -40.50 2.48
C CYS A 656 7.64 -40.25 2.11
N ASN A 657 6.77 -40.31 3.12
CA ASN A 657 5.34 -40.00 2.98
C ASN A 657 5.08 -38.50 3.14
N ALA A 658 4.00 -38.00 2.53
CA ALA A 658 3.62 -36.60 2.66
C ALA A 658 3.27 -36.27 4.11
N VAL A 659 3.88 -35.19 4.63
CA VAL A 659 3.51 -34.64 5.95
C VAL A 659 2.27 -33.78 5.84
N PHE A 660 2.01 -33.24 4.64
CA PHE A 660 0.87 -32.44 4.25
C PHE A 660 0.44 -32.88 2.85
N LEU A 661 -0.78 -33.36 2.71
CA LEU A 661 -1.38 -33.72 1.44
C LEU A 661 -2.78 -33.08 1.39
N ALA A 662 -2.95 -32.07 0.55
CA ALA A 662 -4.26 -31.52 0.26
C ALA A 662 -4.82 -32.24 -0.97
N THR A 663 -5.91 -32.98 -0.78
CA THR A 663 -6.72 -33.55 -1.87
C THR A 663 -8.08 -32.87 -1.90
N PHE A 664 -8.73 -32.91 -3.07
CA PHE A 664 -10.05 -32.29 -3.28
C PHE A 664 -11.15 -33.33 -3.57
N ASP A 665 -10.91 -34.57 -3.17
CA ASP A 665 -11.81 -35.70 -3.39
C ASP A 665 -13.18 -35.46 -2.76
N ASN A 666 -14.23 -35.87 -3.48
CA ASN A 666 -15.62 -35.76 -3.03
C ASN A 666 -16.06 -34.33 -2.66
N GLY A 667 -15.37 -33.32 -3.20
CA GLY A 667 -15.65 -31.91 -2.92
C GLY A 667 -15.29 -31.46 -1.50
N GLN A 668 -14.49 -32.24 -0.76
CA GLN A 668 -13.98 -31.84 0.53
C GLN A 668 -12.57 -31.24 0.41
N ARG A 669 -12.23 -30.30 1.30
CA ARG A 669 -10.89 -29.69 1.40
C ARG A 669 -10.15 -30.31 2.56
N THR A 670 -10.01 -31.62 2.52
CA THR A 670 -9.29 -32.34 3.57
C THR A 670 -7.81 -32.22 3.33
N VAL A 671 -7.09 -31.80 4.36
CA VAL A 671 -5.64 -31.98 4.40
C VAL A 671 -5.38 -33.25 5.19
N TYR A 672 -4.65 -34.20 4.62
CA TYR A 672 -4.26 -35.45 5.24
C TYR A 672 -2.75 -35.46 5.49
N SER A 673 -2.31 -36.09 6.58
CA SER A 673 -0.91 -36.43 6.78
C SER A 673 -0.77 -37.93 6.61
N GLU A 674 -0.18 -38.36 5.50
CA GLU A 674 0.11 -39.78 5.23
C GLU A 674 1.04 -40.34 6.30
N ARG A 675 2.00 -39.52 6.75
CA ARG A 675 2.93 -39.87 7.82
C ARG A 675 2.23 -40.19 9.13
N GLN A 676 1.25 -39.38 9.53
CA GLN A 676 0.51 -39.56 10.79
C GLN A 676 -0.75 -40.41 10.63
N ARG A 677 -1.10 -40.75 9.38
CA ARG A 677 -2.33 -41.44 8.99
C ARG A 677 -3.61 -40.79 9.51
N ARG A 678 -3.66 -39.45 9.54
CA ARG A 678 -4.82 -38.69 10.03
C ARG A 678 -5.05 -37.42 9.21
N ASN A 679 -6.30 -36.95 9.23
CA ASN A 679 -6.63 -35.61 8.76
C ASN A 679 -5.96 -34.57 9.65
N LEU A 680 -5.45 -33.51 9.03
CA LEU A 680 -4.92 -32.33 9.67
C LEU A 680 -6.01 -31.27 9.71
N GLU A 681 -6.22 -30.66 10.87
CA GLU A 681 -7.09 -29.50 11.03
C GLU A 681 -6.34 -28.26 10.53
N VAL A 682 -6.43 -28.02 9.23
CA VAL A 682 -5.80 -26.88 8.55
C VAL A 682 -6.89 -25.92 8.10
N ALA A 683 -6.76 -24.64 8.46
CA ALA A 683 -7.58 -23.60 7.87
C ALA A 683 -7.24 -23.47 6.37
N VAL A 684 -8.27 -23.58 5.54
CA VAL A 684 -8.20 -23.43 4.09
C VAL A 684 -9.28 -22.44 3.67
N THR A 685 -8.96 -21.51 2.79
CA THR A 685 -9.94 -20.64 2.14
C THR A 685 -9.83 -20.79 0.63
N THR A 686 -10.93 -20.58 -0.07
CA THR A 686 -10.92 -20.48 -1.53
C THR A 686 -11.73 -19.27 -1.94
N GLN A 687 -11.32 -18.63 -3.01
CA GLN A 687 -12.11 -17.62 -3.68
C GLN A 687 -12.26 -18.04 -5.13
N GLU A 688 -13.48 -17.98 -5.68
CA GLU A 688 -13.88 -18.27 -7.08
C GLU A 688 -13.55 -19.68 -7.64
N ALA A 689 -12.43 -20.28 -7.26
CA ALA A 689 -12.04 -21.64 -7.60
C ALA A 689 -13.11 -22.64 -7.14
N ARG A 690 -13.48 -23.54 -8.05
CA ARG A 690 -14.56 -24.51 -7.84
C ARG A 690 -13.97 -25.88 -7.50
N LEU A 691 -14.64 -26.61 -6.62
CA LEU A 691 -14.30 -28.01 -6.35
C LEU A 691 -15.08 -28.90 -7.31
N GLU A 692 -14.42 -29.39 -8.35
CA GLU A 692 -15.03 -30.23 -9.39
C GLU A 692 -14.04 -31.32 -9.82
N ARG A 693 -14.55 -32.51 -10.16
CA ARG A 693 -13.74 -33.64 -10.65
C ARG A 693 -12.58 -34.03 -9.73
N ASN A 694 -12.80 -33.99 -8.41
CA ASN A 694 -11.79 -34.24 -7.38
C ASN A 694 -10.59 -33.28 -7.41
N GLY A 695 -10.73 -32.11 -8.07
CA GLY A 695 -9.70 -31.07 -8.12
C GLY A 695 -10.25 -29.67 -7.85
N LEU A 696 -9.33 -28.71 -7.71
CA LEU A 696 -9.63 -27.29 -7.79
C LEU A 696 -9.62 -26.85 -9.27
N VAL A 697 -10.78 -26.42 -9.76
CA VAL A 697 -10.96 -25.94 -11.13
C VAL A 697 -10.89 -24.42 -11.17
N PHE A 698 -10.09 -23.93 -12.12
CA PHE A 698 -9.82 -22.53 -12.41
C PHE A 698 -10.19 -22.25 -13.87
N ASP A 699 -11.05 -21.26 -14.11
CA ASP A 699 -11.48 -20.90 -15.45
C ASP A 699 -11.06 -19.47 -15.84
N SER A 700 -11.05 -19.20 -17.13
CA SER A 700 -10.61 -17.91 -17.69
C SER A 700 -11.51 -16.71 -17.36
N SER A 701 -12.73 -16.95 -16.86
CA SER A 701 -13.68 -15.91 -16.47
C SER A 701 -13.50 -15.45 -15.02
N MET A 702 -12.77 -16.24 -14.21
CA MET A 702 -12.48 -15.90 -12.82
C MET A 702 -11.46 -14.77 -12.72
N VAL A 703 -11.75 -13.79 -11.87
CA VAL A 703 -10.95 -12.57 -11.70
C VAL A 703 -9.84 -12.81 -10.67
N ARG A 704 -10.15 -13.48 -9.56
CA ARG A 704 -9.18 -13.78 -8.49
C ARG A 704 -9.38 -15.19 -7.90
N PRO A 705 -9.27 -16.26 -8.71
CA PRO A 705 -9.47 -17.61 -8.20
C PRO A 705 -8.26 -18.12 -7.45
N TYR A 706 -8.46 -18.66 -6.25
CA TYR A 706 -7.40 -19.31 -5.49
C TYR A 706 -7.89 -20.38 -4.52
N GLY A 707 -6.99 -21.30 -4.18
CA GLY A 707 -7.07 -22.12 -2.96
C GLY A 707 -5.89 -21.82 -2.04
N TYR A 708 -6.14 -21.39 -0.80
CA TYR A 708 -5.13 -20.86 0.11
C TYR A 708 -5.04 -21.65 1.42
N TYR A 709 -3.81 -21.98 1.82
CA TYR A 709 -3.48 -22.80 2.98
C TYR A 709 -2.70 -22.01 4.02
N PHE A 710 -3.33 -21.72 5.15
CA PHE A 710 -2.73 -20.97 6.26
C PHE A 710 -1.62 -21.75 7.00
N PHE A 711 -1.54 -23.07 6.80
CA PHE A 711 -0.56 -23.96 7.43
C PHE A 711 0.89 -23.51 7.26
N PHE A 712 1.19 -22.82 6.16
CA PHE A 712 2.54 -22.38 5.81
C PHE A 712 2.85 -20.94 6.28
N ASN A 713 1.90 -20.24 6.93
CA ASN A 713 2.14 -18.89 7.46
C ASN A 713 3.30 -18.89 8.48
N ASN A 714 4.31 -18.06 8.25
CA ASN A 714 5.51 -17.94 9.11
C ASN A 714 6.29 -19.25 9.29
N ARG A 715 6.05 -20.27 8.45
CA ARG A 715 6.80 -21.52 8.48
C ARG A 715 7.94 -21.42 7.48
N ALA A 716 9.17 -21.56 7.98
CA ALA A 716 10.32 -21.71 7.10
C ALA A 716 10.24 -23.07 6.38
N VAL A 717 10.51 -23.07 5.08
CA VAL A 717 10.72 -24.33 4.34
C VAL A 717 12.16 -24.74 4.56
N LYS A 718 12.32 -25.78 5.37
CA LYS A 718 13.63 -26.32 5.75
C LYS A 718 14.30 -27.00 4.57
N GLN A 719 15.59 -27.28 4.72
CA GLN A 719 16.28 -28.21 3.83
C GLN A 719 15.66 -29.60 3.93
N ASN A 720 15.88 -30.42 2.89
CA ASN A 720 15.31 -31.76 2.80
C ASN A 720 13.76 -31.74 2.75
N THR A 721 13.22 -30.70 2.10
CA THR A 721 11.78 -30.54 1.84
C THR A 721 11.51 -30.73 0.36
N ALA A 722 10.42 -31.42 0.03
CA ALA A 722 9.93 -31.51 -1.34
C ALA A 722 8.48 -31.05 -1.45
N PHE A 723 8.16 -30.48 -2.60
CA PHE A 723 6.82 -30.08 -3.01
C PHE A 723 6.38 -30.94 -4.17
N ARG A 724 5.13 -31.39 -4.17
CA ARG A 724 4.49 -32.01 -5.33
C ARG A 724 3.20 -31.26 -5.63
N VAL A 725 3.00 -30.89 -6.89
CA VAL A 725 1.71 -30.40 -7.39
C VAL A 725 1.32 -31.21 -8.60
N ARG A 726 0.10 -31.73 -8.59
CA ARG A 726 -0.52 -32.38 -9.75
C ARG A 726 -1.55 -31.47 -10.39
N PHE A 727 -1.44 -31.25 -11.69
CA PHE A 727 -2.32 -30.32 -12.39
C PHE A 727 -2.55 -30.71 -13.85
N LEU A 728 -3.67 -30.25 -14.36
CA LEU A 728 -4.08 -30.33 -15.76
C LEU A 728 -4.31 -28.91 -16.29
N LEU A 729 -3.51 -28.47 -17.27
CA LEU A 729 -3.71 -27.17 -17.90
C LEU A 729 -4.87 -27.24 -18.91
N ASP A 730 -5.74 -26.23 -18.93
CA ASP A 730 -6.85 -26.17 -19.89
C ASP A 730 -6.32 -26.08 -21.34
N GLN A 731 -6.93 -26.82 -22.27
CA GLN A 731 -6.52 -26.84 -23.67
C GLN A 731 -6.67 -25.47 -24.35
N ASN A 732 -7.55 -24.61 -23.84
CA ASN A 732 -7.79 -23.27 -24.35
C ASN A 732 -6.88 -22.23 -23.71
N ALA A 733 -5.99 -22.61 -22.78
CA ALA A 733 -5.04 -21.68 -22.18
C ALA A 733 -4.15 -21.07 -23.27
N PRO A 734 -4.16 -19.72 -23.45
CA PRO A 734 -3.32 -19.05 -24.43
C PRO A 734 -1.85 -19.49 -24.41
N SER A 735 -1.30 -19.82 -25.57
CA SER A 735 0.13 -20.11 -25.76
C SER A 735 1.00 -18.92 -25.38
N ASN A 736 2.22 -19.18 -24.89
CA ASN A 736 3.22 -18.21 -24.45
C ASN A 736 2.78 -17.31 -23.28
N ARG A 737 1.69 -17.65 -22.60
CA ARG A 737 1.27 -17.00 -21.36
C ARG A 737 1.73 -17.80 -20.15
N ARG A 738 2.30 -17.13 -19.15
CA ARG A 738 2.78 -17.77 -17.91
C ARG A 738 1.64 -17.82 -16.88
N TYR A 739 1.35 -19.00 -16.37
CA TYR A 739 0.30 -19.27 -15.38
C TYR A 739 0.90 -19.68 -14.04
N ASP A 740 0.37 -19.13 -12.94
CA ASP A 740 0.83 -19.42 -11.58
C ASP A 740 0.12 -20.63 -10.99
N ILE A 741 0.86 -21.73 -10.77
CA ILE A 741 0.31 -22.96 -10.18
C ILE A 741 0.33 -22.87 -8.66
N LEU A 742 1.47 -22.49 -8.09
CA LEU A 742 1.70 -22.32 -6.66
C LEU A 742 2.45 -21.01 -6.45
N SER A 743 1.98 -20.18 -5.52
CA SER A 743 2.67 -18.98 -5.07
C SER A 743 2.44 -18.79 -3.57
N ASN A 744 3.22 -17.92 -2.93
CA ASN A 744 2.94 -17.44 -1.58
C ASN A 744 2.72 -15.92 -1.51
N ASN A 745 2.50 -15.28 -2.66
CA ASN A 745 2.18 -13.85 -2.76
C ASN A 745 0.68 -13.59 -2.59
N PHE A 746 0.16 -13.77 -1.38
CA PHE A 746 -1.28 -13.61 -1.11
C PHE A 746 -1.73 -12.14 -1.05
N CYS A 747 -0.88 -11.22 -0.59
CA CYS A 747 -1.13 -9.79 -0.58
C CYS A 747 0.18 -8.99 -0.64
N ASP A 748 0.11 -7.67 -0.80
CA ASP A 748 1.28 -6.80 -0.96
C ASP A 748 2.29 -6.84 0.21
N LEU A 749 1.86 -7.32 1.38
CA LEU A 749 2.73 -7.52 2.55
C LEU A 749 3.48 -8.87 2.54
N CYS A 750 3.18 -9.73 1.57
CA CYS A 750 3.71 -11.09 1.41
C CYS A 750 4.61 -11.14 0.17
N PRO A 751 5.90 -10.75 0.26
CA PRO A 751 6.79 -10.89 -0.89
C PRO A 751 6.83 -12.35 -1.35
N GLU A 752 6.78 -12.58 -2.66
CA GLU A 752 6.86 -13.92 -3.23
C GLU A 752 8.22 -14.55 -2.91
N THR A 753 8.23 -15.63 -2.14
CA THR A 753 9.44 -16.42 -1.84
C THR A 753 9.40 -17.82 -2.42
N VAL A 754 8.22 -18.30 -2.86
CA VAL A 754 8.04 -19.55 -3.59
C VAL A 754 7.07 -19.30 -4.74
N SER A 755 7.44 -19.70 -5.95
CA SER A 755 6.60 -19.60 -7.14
C SER A 755 6.84 -20.79 -8.07
N ILE A 756 5.78 -21.47 -8.52
CA ILE A 756 5.81 -22.50 -9.55
C ILE A 756 4.85 -22.05 -10.66
N THR A 757 5.37 -21.99 -11.87
CA THR A 757 4.61 -21.50 -13.04
C THR A 757 4.72 -22.45 -14.22
N VAL A 758 3.72 -22.45 -15.08
CA VAL A 758 3.71 -23.19 -16.35
C VAL A 758 3.43 -22.24 -17.51
N THR A 759 4.15 -22.44 -18.62
CA THR A 759 3.98 -21.69 -19.88
C THR A 759 3.79 -22.67 -21.04
N PRO A 760 2.60 -22.75 -21.66
CA PRO A 760 2.41 -23.57 -22.85
C PRO A 760 3.12 -22.95 -24.05
N ARG A 761 4.07 -23.67 -24.66
CA ARG A 761 4.82 -23.22 -25.86
C ARG A 761 4.21 -23.69 -27.19
N GLY A 762 3.28 -24.61 -27.12
CA GLY A 762 2.53 -25.13 -28.25
C GLY A 762 1.43 -26.06 -27.75
N ARG A 763 0.90 -26.91 -28.63
CA ARG A 763 -0.14 -27.88 -28.23
C ARG A 763 0.37 -28.85 -27.16
N ASN A 764 1.57 -29.36 -27.34
CA ASN A 764 2.14 -30.44 -26.53
C ASN A 764 3.38 -30.02 -25.71
N GLN A 765 3.92 -28.82 -25.92
CA GLN A 765 5.12 -28.39 -25.19
C GLN A 765 4.75 -27.48 -24.01
N ARG A 766 5.34 -27.73 -22.84
CA ARG A 766 5.13 -26.95 -21.62
C ARG A 766 6.49 -26.63 -20.99
N ASP A 767 6.73 -25.36 -20.68
CA ASP A 767 7.86 -24.94 -19.84
C ASP A 767 7.34 -24.78 -18.40
N VAL A 768 7.94 -25.48 -17.45
CA VAL A 768 7.66 -25.33 -16.02
C VAL A 768 8.85 -24.65 -15.37
N ASN A 769 8.59 -23.55 -14.66
CA ASN A 769 9.62 -22.80 -13.93
C ASN A 769 9.29 -22.77 -12.44
N ALA A 770 10.30 -22.91 -11.60
CA ALA A 770 10.19 -22.78 -10.16
C ALA A 770 11.20 -21.75 -9.65
N THR A 771 10.74 -20.83 -8.81
CA THR A 771 11.55 -19.76 -8.22
C THR A 771 11.44 -19.79 -6.70
N PHE A 772 12.58 -19.66 -6.02
CA PHE A 772 12.70 -19.64 -4.58
C PHE A 772 13.55 -18.44 -4.14
N VAL A 773 13.09 -17.70 -3.14
CA VAL A 773 13.90 -16.68 -2.45
C VAL A 773 14.43 -17.31 -1.17
N LEU A 774 15.74 -17.27 -1.00
CA LEU A 774 16.46 -17.92 0.09
C LEU A 774 16.67 -16.98 1.28
N THR A 775 16.97 -17.52 2.47
CA THR A 775 17.17 -16.73 3.71
C THR A 775 18.35 -15.75 3.66
N ASN A 776 19.26 -15.92 2.71
CA ASN A 776 20.34 -14.99 2.43
C ASN A 776 19.96 -13.90 1.40
N GLY A 777 18.69 -13.84 0.98
CA GLY A 777 18.19 -12.91 -0.03
C GLY A 777 18.43 -13.33 -1.49
N GLN A 778 19.10 -14.46 -1.74
CA GLN A 778 19.35 -14.95 -3.10
C GLN A 778 18.06 -15.51 -3.72
N THR A 779 17.76 -15.13 -4.95
CA THR A 779 16.71 -15.77 -5.76
C THR A 779 17.31 -16.88 -6.61
N VAL A 780 16.73 -18.07 -6.53
CA VAL A 780 17.12 -19.27 -7.28
C VAL A 780 15.96 -19.67 -8.18
N THR A 781 16.20 -19.80 -9.49
CA THR A 781 15.20 -20.22 -10.47
C THR A 781 15.69 -21.45 -11.23
N THR A 782 14.86 -22.48 -11.32
CA THR A 782 15.08 -23.68 -12.14
C THR A 782 13.93 -23.91 -13.11
N SER A 783 14.18 -24.61 -14.20
CA SER A 783 13.19 -24.89 -15.24
C SER A 783 13.33 -26.30 -15.81
N ALA A 784 12.22 -26.82 -16.32
CA ALA A 784 12.15 -28.04 -17.14
C ALA A 784 11.17 -27.80 -18.30
N THR A 785 11.43 -28.40 -19.45
CA THR A 785 10.55 -28.36 -20.62
C THR A 785 10.10 -29.78 -20.94
N ILE A 786 8.79 -30.03 -20.99
CA ILE A 786 8.20 -31.34 -21.26
C ILE A 786 7.35 -31.30 -22.53
N ASN A 787 7.48 -32.34 -23.36
CA ASN A 787 6.75 -32.49 -24.62
C ASN A 787 5.67 -33.56 -24.49
N THR A 788 4.53 -33.23 -23.87
CA THR A 788 3.43 -34.14 -23.57
C THR A 788 2.95 -34.92 -24.79
N GLU A 789 2.73 -36.23 -24.66
CA GLU A 789 2.11 -37.05 -25.71
C GLU A 789 0.71 -36.54 -26.06
N VAL A 790 -0.08 -36.20 -25.03
CA VAL A 790 -1.42 -35.63 -25.16
C VAL A 790 -1.53 -34.36 -24.31
N ALA A 791 -1.96 -33.26 -24.93
CA ALA A 791 -2.10 -31.96 -24.25
C ALA A 791 -3.02 -31.95 -23.02
N THR A 792 -3.87 -32.98 -22.87
CA THR A 792 -4.82 -33.18 -21.77
C THR A 792 -4.33 -34.14 -20.71
N ASN A 793 -3.12 -34.65 -20.83
CA ASN A 793 -2.55 -35.47 -19.77
C ASN A 793 -2.20 -34.57 -18.58
N GLU A 794 -2.38 -35.15 -17.41
CA GLU A 794 -2.03 -34.51 -16.15
C GLU A 794 -0.50 -34.45 -16.01
N LEU A 795 -0.02 -33.37 -15.41
CA LEU A 795 1.38 -33.16 -15.09
C LEU A 795 1.60 -33.19 -13.59
N GLU A 796 2.65 -33.87 -13.16
CA GLU A 796 3.15 -33.87 -11.79
C GLU A 796 4.47 -33.13 -11.74
N VAL A 797 4.54 -32.05 -10.97
CA VAL A 797 5.79 -31.31 -10.69
C VAL A 797 6.25 -31.64 -9.29
N THR A 798 7.44 -32.20 -9.17
CA THR A 798 8.09 -32.52 -7.90
C THR A 798 9.39 -31.76 -7.78
N LEU A 799 9.49 -30.86 -6.79
CA LEU A 799 10.67 -30.02 -6.53
C LEU A 799 11.23 -30.31 -5.15
N VAL A 800 12.55 -30.45 -5.06
CA VAL A 800 13.29 -30.76 -3.84
C VAL A 800 14.21 -29.59 -3.49
N VAL A 801 14.06 -29.07 -2.27
CA VAL A 801 14.99 -28.13 -1.63
C VAL A 801 16.02 -28.97 -0.88
N GLY A 802 17.07 -29.41 -1.57
CA GLY A 802 18.14 -30.20 -1.00
C GLY A 802 19.06 -29.40 -0.07
N GLU A 803 20.15 -30.00 0.39
CA GLU A 803 21.13 -29.30 1.24
C GLU A 803 21.92 -28.25 0.45
N THR A 804 22.41 -28.61 -0.73
CA THR A 804 23.33 -27.78 -1.54
C THR A 804 22.77 -27.36 -2.89
N SER A 805 21.57 -27.82 -3.25
CA SER A 805 20.92 -27.44 -4.51
C SER A 805 19.40 -27.55 -4.44
N ILE A 806 18.73 -26.88 -5.37
CA ILE A 806 17.31 -27.06 -5.67
C ILE A 806 17.22 -27.80 -7.01
N TYR A 807 16.48 -28.90 -7.03
CA TYR A 807 16.33 -29.78 -8.20
C TYR A 807 14.93 -30.43 -8.19
N GLY A 808 14.61 -31.23 -9.19
CA GLY A 808 13.29 -31.86 -9.26
C GLY A 808 13.03 -32.50 -10.60
N GLN A 809 11.77 -32.83 -10.86
CA GLN A 809 11.30 -33.33 -12.14
C GLN A 809 9.86 -32.90 -12.44
N VAL A 810 9.51 -32.90 -13.72
CA VAL A 810 8.13 -32.83 -14.20
C VAL A 810 7.82 -34.13 -14.93
N SER A 811 6.70 -34.77 -14.60
CA SER A 811 6.27 -36.04 -15.18
C SER A 811 4.91 -35.88 -15.83
N GLU A 812 4.74 -36.45 -17.02
CA GLU A 812 3.43 -36.61 -17.64
C GLU A 812 2.79 -37.92 -17.16
N LEU A 813 1.57 -37.82 -16.63
CA LEU A 813 0.83 -38.94 -16.07
C LEU A 813 -0.20 -39.47 -17.07
N ARG A 814 -0.43 -40.79 -17.02
CA ARG A 814 -1.48 -41.44 -17.81
C ARG A 814 -2.82 -41.18 -17.16
N GLY A 815 -3.73 -40.45 -17.84
CA GLY A 815 -4.97 -39.96 -17.22
C GLY A 815 -5.91 -41.00 -16.57
N SER A 816 -5.80 -42.30 -16.90
CA SER A 816 -6.57 -43.37 -16.23
C SER A 816 -5.84 -44.04 -15.06
N ASP A 817 -4.55 -43.77 -14.89
CA ASP A 817 -3.67 -44.36 -13.88
C ASP A 817 -2.73 -43.28 -13.31
N PRO A 818 -3.04 -42.70 -12.14
CA PRO A 818 -2.22 -41.62 -11.54
C PRO A 818 -0.80 -42.08 -11.17
N ASN A 819 -0.54 -43.41 -11.14
CA ASN A 819 0.78 -43.98 -10.93
C ASN A 819 1.52 -44.27 -12.25
N GLY A 820 0.80 -44.33 -13.37
CA GLY A 820 1.37 -44.54 -14.70
C GLY A 820 2.07 -43.28 -15.21
N VAL A 821 3.39 -43.36 -15.37
CA VAL A 821 4.20 -42.27 -15.96
C VAL A 821 4.37 -42.53 -17.45
N ILE A 822 4.11 -41.54 -18.28
CA ILE A 822 4.37 -41.57 -19.72
C ILE A 822 5.82 -41.16 -19.98
N GLN A 823 6.21 -40.00 -19.47
CA GLN A 823 7.58 -39.48 -19.56
C GLN A 823 7.91 -38.58 -18.37
N THR A 824 9.20 -38.36 -18.12
CA THR A 824 9.70 -37.49 -17.05
C THR A 824 10.87 -36.68 -17.56
N GLU A 825 10.87 -35.38 -17.24
CA GLU A 825 11.95 -34.45 -17.52
C GLU A 825 12.49 -33.87 -16.23
N SER A 826 13.81 -33.85 -16.06
CA SER A 826 14.44 -33.31 -14.85
C SER A 826 14.58 -31.79 -14.92
N PHE A 827 14.35 -31.13 -13.80
CA PHE A 827 14.73 -29.73 -13.64
C PHE A 827 16.25 -29.60 -13.60
N THR A 828 16.78 -28.52 -14.16
CA THR A 828 18.21 -28.22 -14.07
C THR A 828 18.57 -27.97 -12.59
N PRO A 829 19.45 -28.76 -11.95
CA PRO A 829 19.82 -28.51 -10.57
C PRO A 829 20.51 -27.15 -10.42
N VAL A 830 20.05 -26.33 -9.48
CA VAL A 830 20.64 -25.00 -9.23
C VAL A 830 21.29 -24.99 -7.84
N PRO A 831 22.59 -24.67 -7.74
CA PRO A 831 23.29 -24.67 -6.47
C PRO A 831 22.74 -23.59 -5.53
N LYS A 832 22.72 -23.93 -4.24
CA LYS A 832 22.49 -22.98 -3.14
C LYS A 832 23.49 -23.22 -2.00
N PRO A 833 23.80 -22.22 -1.17
CA PRO A 833 24.69 -22.44 -0.04
C PRO A 833 24.10 -23.45 0.96
N SER A 834 24.97 -24.26 1.58
CA SER A 834 24.57 -25.16 2.67
C SER A 834 24.09 -24.33 3.88
N GLY A 835 23.20 -24.91 4.70
CA GLY A 835 22.50 -24.21 5.79
C GLY A 835 21.48 -23.14 5.38
N VAL A 836 21.43 -22.70 4.12
CA VAL A 836 20.44 -21.72 3.64
C VAL A 836 19.11 -22.41 3.32
N GLU A 837 18.03 -21.83 3.83
CA GLU A 837 16.64 -22.28 3.70
C GLU A 837 15.86 -21.35 2.75
N VAL A 838 14.61 -21.70 2.42
CA VAL A 838 13.73 -20.75 1.73
C VAL A 838 13.29 -19.69 2.74
N GLN A 839 13.36 -18.42 2.34
CA GLN A 839 12.96 -17.29 3.18
C GLN A 839 11.51 -17.47 3.64
N PRO A 840 11.26 -17.50 4.97
CA PRO A 840 9.90 -17.55 5.48
C PRO A 840 9.15 -16.31 5.03
N ASN A 841 7.97 -16.55 4.50
CA ASN A 841 6.99 -15.54 4.19
C ASN A 841 5.97 -15.52 5.35
N ARG A 842 5.42 -14.34 5.67
CA ARG A 842 4.37 -14.20 6.70
C ARG A 842 3.02 -14.81 6.29
N CYS A 843 2.96 -15.35 5.08
CA CYS A 843 1.79 -15.81 4.38
C CYS A 843 2.00 -17.23 3.88
N GLY A 844 0.88 -17.91 3.66
CA GLY A 844 0.79 -19.31 3.36
C GLY A 844 0.90 -19.56 1.88
N PHE A 845 0.53 -20.77 1.48
CA PHE A 845 0.58 -21.17 0.08
C PHE A 845 -0.77 -20.98 -0.60
N MET A 846 -0.70 -20.48 -1.82
CA MET A 846 -1.82 -20.17 -2.69
C MET A 846 -1.68 -20.98 -3.98
N LEU A 847 -2.74 -21.70 -4.33
CA LEU A 847 -2.86 -22.44 -5.58
C LEU A 847 -3.66 -21.64 -6.60
N GLY A 848 -3.16 -21.59 -7.83
CA GLY A 848 -3.83 -21.06 -9.01
C GLY A 848 -3.87 -19.53 -9.15
N GLN A 849 -3.24 -18.79 -8.23
CA GLN A 849 -3.05 -17.34 -8.33
C GLN A 849 -1.60 -16.98 -8.00
N GLY A 850 -1.10 -15.92 -8.63
CA GLY A 850 0.20 -15.33 -8.38
C GLY A 850 0.37 -14.01 -9.16
N PRO A 851 1.60 -13.47 -9.24
CA PRO A 851 1.88 -12.18 -9.86
C PRO A 851 1.83 -12.20 -11.39
N ASN A 852 1.73 -13.37 -12.03
CA ASN A 852 1.66 -13.51 -13.48
C ASN A 852 0.19 -13.56 -13.94
N SER A 853 -0.29 -14.70 -14.41
CA SER A 853 -1.69 -14.92 -14.76
C SER A 853 -2.27 -16.02 -13.89
N ASN A 854 -3.51 -15.81 -13.43
CA ASN A 854 -4.29 -16.85 -12.75
C ASN A 854 -4.27 -18.13 -13.58
N PHE A 855 -4.06 -19.26 -12.92
CA PHE A 855 -4.09 -20.58 -13.55
C PHE A 855 -5.43 -20.83 -14.22
N ILE A 856 -5.42 -21.58 -15.33
CA ILE A 856 -6.61 -22.01 -16.05
C ILE A 856 -6.48 -23.51 -16.26
N GLY A 857 -7.31 -24.29 -15.61
CA GLY A 857 -7.18 -25.75 -15.57
C GLY A 857 -7.70 -26.35 -14.28
N LEU A 858 -7.17 -27.51 -13.92
CA LEU A 858 -7.48 -28.25 -12.70
C LEU A 858 -6.19 -28.51 -11.92
N ILE A 859 -6.22 -28.33 -10.60
CA ILE A 859 -5.18 -28.79 -9.67
C ILE A 859 -5.76 -29.95 -8.86
N ASP A 860 -5.18 -31.14 -9.01
CA ASP A 860 -5.69 -32.39 -8.43
C ASP A 860 -5.23 -32.57 -6.98
N ASP A 861 -3.92 -32.41 -6.73
CA ASP A 861 -3.37 -32.46 -5.38
C ASP A 861 -2.18 -31.50 -5.17
N PHE A 862 -1.95 -31.19 -3.91
CA PHE A 862 -0.76 -30.50 -3.44
C PHE A 862 -0.19 -31.21 -2.20
N ALA A 863 1.07 -31.64 -2.28
CA ALA A 863 1.74 -32.32 -1.20
C ALA A 863 3.07 -31.68 -0.82
N VAL A 864 3.41 -31.77 0.46
CA VAL A 864 4.71 -31.39 1.03
C VAL A 864 5.28 -32.56 1.81
N PHE A 865 6.55 -32.85 1.54
CA PHE A 865 7.33 -33.92 2.15
C PHE A 865 8.47 -33.29 2.95
N GLU A 866 8.60 -33.66 4.21
CA GLU A 866 9.64 -33.13 5.08
C GLU A 866 10.15 -34.24 6.00
N TYR A 867 11.42 -34.11 6.43
CA TYR A 867 12.02 -34.98 7.44
C TYR A 867 11.99 -36.46 7.04
N CYS A 868 12.46 -36.74 5.82
CA CYS A 868 12.66 -38.08 5.27
C CYS A 868 14.13 -38.51 5.41
N SER A 869 14.40 -39.80 5.60
CA SER A 869 15.77 -40.33 5.61
C SER A 869 16.44 -40.16 4.24
N ASN A 870 15.66 -40.25 3.17
CA ASN A 870 16.05 -39.94 1.80
C ASN A 870 14.90 -39.23 1.07
N ILE A 871 14.98 -37.91 0.94
CA ILE A 871 13.95 -37.12 0.24
C ILE A 871 13.85 -37.46 -1.25
N ASN A 872 14.90 -38.03 -1.87
CA ASN A 872 14.86 -38.41 -3.28
C ASN A 872 13.90 -39.57 -3.58
N GLN A 873 13.39 -40.26 -2.56
CA GLN A 873 12.31 -41.23 -2.74
C GLN A 873 11.02 -40.62 -3.31
N VAL A 874 10.83 -39.30 -3.18
CA VAL A 874 9.66 -38.59 -3.75
C VAL A 874 9.79 -38.37 -5.26
N LEU A 875 10.99 -38.48 -5.82
CA LEU A 875 11.21 -38.41 -7.25
C LEU A 875 10.87 -39.77 -7.86
N ARG A 876 10.01 -39.78 -8.88
CA ARG A 876 9.69 -41.03 -9.59
C ARG A 876 10.95 -41.56 -10.25
N GLN A 877 11.29 -42.81 -9.95
CA GLN A 877 12.39 -43.49 -10.61
C GLN A 877 12.04 -43.63 -12.10
N GLN A 878 12.99 -43.28 -12.99
CA GLN A 878 12.83 -43.56 -14.41
C GLN A 878 12.71 -45.08 -14.56
N GLN A 879 11.54 -45.56 -14.97
CA GLN A 879 11.43 -46.93 -15.47
C GLN A 879 12.26 -46.97 -16.75
N THR A 880 13.47 -47.50 -16.68
CA THR A 880 14.22 -47.89 -17.87
C THR A 880 13.40 -48.97 -18.56
N VAL A 881 12.67 -48.58 -19.59
CA VAL A 881 12.00 -49.51 -20.51
C VAL A 881 13.12 -50.31 -21.17
N GLY A 882 13.27 -51.57 -20.78
CA GLY A 882 14.18 -52.52 -21.40
C GLY A 882 13.64 -53.04 -22.72
#